data_AF-A0A9J7DSZ5-F1
#
_entry.id   AF-A0A9J7DSZ5-F1
#
_cell.length_a   1.000
_cell.length_b   1.000
_cell.length_c   1.000
_cell.angle_alpha   90.00
_cell.angle_beta   90.00
_cell.angle_gamma   90.00
#
_symmetry.space_group_name_H-M   'P 1'
#
loop_
_entity.id
_entity.type
_entity.pdbx_description
1 polymer ?
#
loop_
_entity_poly.entity_id
_entity_poly.type
_entity_poly.pdbx_seq_one_letter_code
_entity_poly.pdbx_strand_id
1 'polypeptide(L)'
;MEKIICLLFCTVVTLCSCEAYKILAVLPIPSPSHGILGDNLVRHLLDAGHEVTYVTPFTSKQKNHTNLHIVDVDANHVIYEDGEDQLDFQQILDHRSTVVDSPFLFWVLSNVADMTLSNPNVQKLLRDPQQKFDVILVEYIFTDVFSALSAIYQCPFIWFSTIGPHWMVLNLVHGPLNPAYNTDFLQARVPPFPFLGRVEELWTQVKGLYRHKFDFYYEEERIYQNRIVPILQELGKPVLNLNTMKYNASLLFGNSQVALGDAVPLPPNYKHIGGFHVDEVAKALPENLQKIMDEAEYGVIYFSMGSNLKSKTMPNELKKGLLKVFGGLKQTVLWKFEENLSDRPKNVHILQWAPQQSILAHPNAVLFVTHGGLLSLTEAVYFGVPVIVIPVFSDQFLNANQAQHKGIGEQIKLSYNLDKDLKVTLNKVLGDLSKYTARAKKVSAAYRDNPVKPGKEFNFWVEHVVRTRGAPHLRSVALQVPLYQQAYLDLFAVLLAAAVVIVLVVKKIVCFLTSKSKKLKRNIVIRQRIFQKDLKLIETFSKMEKLRYLLFFVVLSLCTCDAYKILVVFSNPNPSHGILGDNMVKHLLSAGHEVTYITPYIETLKNKTKAHLVDVGNTHKILEVAKDIMDLKQILEGTVESPDFKLMFELVSTIGDMTLSNANVQKLLRDPKQKFDVIIAEFMFNELFSTFSAVYQCPYIWFSTIEPNWIALHLVSDPMNPAYNSDYLHGRIPPFSFKERVEELWTQIKGLYHYNFDFYNAEEAIYQKHVVPVLKEQGKPVPDYNMLKYNASLMLGNTNVAIGNAMPLPPSYKHIGGYHIDEEVKPLPEDLKKIMDNANNGVIYFSMGSNLKSKELPDELKNGLLEVLGGLQQTVLWKFEENLPNKPKNVHIVQWAPQQSILAHHNLKLFVTHGGLLSLTEAVHFGVPLIVIPVFADQFLNANQARNKGFAERVDLSYNLDKNLKVALDKVLGDFSKYSARAKEVSAAYHDNPMKPGVALNFWVEHVVRTRGAPHLRSVALQVPLYQQAYLDLLAVILAATVVILLVVRKIISLLTVKNTKLKKN
;
A
#
# COMPACT_ATOMS: atom_id res chain seq x y z
N MET A 1 6.86 1.13 54.48
CA MET A 1 7.81 0.90 53.37
C MET A 1 7.07 0.83 52.04
N GLU A 2 6.08 -0.06 51.89
CA GLU A 2 5.29 -0.27 50.66
C GLU A 2 4.78 1.01 50.00
N LYS A 3 4.19 1.97 50.74
CA LYS A 3 3.74 3.25 50.14
C LYS A 3 4.85 4.06 49.47
N ILE A 4 6.09 3.96 49.96
CA ILE A 4 7.28 4.59 49.35
C ILE A 4 7.76 3.77 48.15
N ILE A 5 7.63 2.44 48.19
CA ILE A 5 7.92 1.56 47.04
C ILE A 5 6.89 1.81 45.93
N CYS A 6 5.60 1.94 46.23
CA CYS A 6 4.58 2.36 45.27
C CYS A 6 4.84 3.77 44.75
N LEU A 7 5.24 4.73 45.61
CA LEU A 7 5.58 6.07 45.12
C LEU A 7 6.77 6.02 44.17
N LEU A 8 7.87 5.33 44.53
CA LEU A 8 9.04 5.14 43.66
C LEU A 8 8.71 4.37 42.39
N PHE A 9 7.85 3.34 42.45
CA PHE A 9 7.42 2.58 41.28
C PHE A 9 6.57 3.44 40.35
N CYS A 10 5.61 4.20 40.88
CA CYS A 10 4.87 5.21 40.12
C CYS A 10 5.81 6.28 39.56
N THR A 11 6.79 6.77 40.33
CA THR A 11 7.78 7.76 39.87
C THR A 11 8.64 7.18 38.74
N VAL A 12 9.11 5.95 38.85
CA VAL A 12 9.89 5.25 37.81
C VAL A 12 9.04 4.96 36.56
N VAL A 13 7.75 4.64 36.72
CA VAL A 13 6.79 4.49 35.61
C VAL A 13 6.44 5.83 34.96
N THR A 14 6.43 6.94 35.70
CA THR A 14 6.37 8.30 35.12
C THR A 14 7.72 8.82 34.59
N LEU A 15 8.82 8.12 34.93
CA LEU A 15 10.14 8.30 34.32
C LEU A 15 10.37 7.33 33.16
N CYS A 16 9.32 6.66 32.66
CA CYS A 16 9.29 6.24 31.27
C CYS A 16 9.43 7.49 30.41
N SER A 17 10.63 7.70 29.87
CA SER A 17 11.04 8.93 29.20
C SER A 17 10.18 9.21 27.98
N CYS A 18 9.31 10.21 28.09
CA CYS A 18 8.79 10.93 26.94
C CYS A 18 9.98 11.70 26.33
N GLU A 19 10.60 11.12 25.28
CA GLU A 19 11.73 11.74 24.61
C GLU A 19 11.25 12.97 23.82
N ALA A 20 11.48 14.15 24.38
CA ALA A 20 11.16 15.42 23.76
C ALA A 20 12.16 15.73 22.61
N TYR A 21 11.94 15.09 21.45
CA TYR A 21 12.70 15.35 20.23
C TYR A 21 12.61 16.82 19.80
N LYS A 22 13.69 17.32 19.19
CA LYS A 22 13.78 18.66 18.59
C LYS A 22 13.47 18.55 17.10
N ILE A 23 12.35 19.12 16.67
CA ILE A 23 11.79 18.94 15.33
C ILE A 23 11.78 20.27 14.58
N LEU A 24 12.33 20.29 13.36
CA LEU A 24 12.22 21.44 12.45
C LEU A 24 11.06 21.22 11.48
N ALA A 25 9.96 21.94 11.64
CA ALA A 25 8.82 21.94 10.72
C ALA A 25 8.91 23.13 9.74
N VAL A 26 8.92 22.85 8.44
CA VAL A 26 9.06 23.87 7.38
C VAL A 26 7.85 23.80 6.46
N LEU A 27 6.89 24.72 6.66
CA LEU A 27 5.67 24.85 5.85
C LEU A 27 5.51 26.32 5.42
N PRO A 28 6.25 26.76 4.38
CA PRO A 28 6.42 28.17 4.06
C PRO A 28 5.28 28.77 3.20
N ILE A 29 4.29 27.96 2.83
CA ILE A 29 3.34 28.29 1.76
C ILE A 29 2.27 29.29 2.26
N PRO A 30 2.16 30.49 1.68
CA PRO A 30 1.28 31.59 2.12
C PRO A 30 -0.20 31.38 1.72
N SER A 31 -0.72 30.17 1.88
CA SER A 31 -2.12 29.82 1.56
C SER A 31 -2.84 29.32 2.83
N PRO A 32 -4.01 29.86 3.22
CA PRO A 32 -4.65 29.54 4.50
C PRO A 32 -4.95 28.05 4.73
N SER A 33 -5.15 27.25 3.68
CA SER A 33 -5.28 25.79 3.81
C SER A 33 -3.98 25.11 4.25
N HIS A 34 -2.82 25.61 3.82
CA HIS A 34 -1.51 25.13 4.23
C HIS A 34 -1.21 25.54 5.67
N GLY A 35 -1.52 26.79 6.03
CA GLY A 35 -1.47 27.24 7.43
C GLY A 35 -2.32 26.38 8.38
N ILE A 36 -3.55 25.99 7.98
CA ILE A 36 -4.40 25.09 8.77
C ILE A 36 -3.79 23.70 8.95
N LEU A 37 -3.09 23.16 7.95
CA LEU A 37 -2.39 21.89 8.03
C LEU A 37 -1.16 22.01 8.95
N GLY A 38 -0.30 23.01 8.74
CA GLY A 38 0.89 23.25 9.56
C GLY A 38 0.59 23.46 11.03
N ASP A 39 -0.39 24.31 11.38
CA ASP A 39 -0.82 24.54 12.77
C ASP A 39 -1.27 23.24 13.47
N ASN A 40 -1.85 22.29 12.72
CA ASN A 40 -2.31 21.02 13.27
C ASN A 40 -1.19 19.96 13.36
N LEU A 41 -0.22 19.94 12.44
CA LEU A 41 0.97 19.10 12.56
C LEU A 41 1.76 19.54 13.80
N VAL A 42 2.05 20.84 13.91
CA VAL A 42 2.73 21.45 15.05
C VAL A 42 1.96 21.18 16.34
N ARG A 43 0.63 21.36 16.38
CA ARG A 43 -0.17 21.00 17.56
C ARG A 43 0.02 19.53 17.95
N HIS A 44 -0.10 18.57 17.03
CA HIS A 44 0.07 17.15 17.39
C HIS A 44 1.47 16.83 17.91
N LEU A 45 2.54 17.47 17.40
CA LEU A 45 3.90 17.31 17.95
C LEU A 45 4.04 17.89 19.36
N LEU A 46 3.45 19.06 19.62
CA LEU A 46 3.45 19.70 20.94
C LEU A 46 2.57 18.94 21.95
N ASP A 47 1.44 18.37 21.51
CA ASP A 47 0.57 17.47 22.29
C ASP A 47 1.31 16.16 22.68
N ALA A 48 2.38 15.80 21.96
CA ALA A 48 3.29 14.70 22.29
C ALA A 48 4.53 15.14 23.11
N GLY A 49 4.61 16.41 23.51
CA GLY A 49 5.66 16.95 24.39
C GLY A 49 6.97 17.37 23.69
N HIS A 50 7.05 17.26 22.36
CA HIS A 50 8.27 17.59 21.61
C HIS A 50 8.60 19.10 21.61
N GLU A 51 9.85 19.43 21.29
CA GLU A 51 10.27 20.79 20.95
C GLU A 51 10.16 21.02 19.44
N VAL A 52 9.50 22.10 19.02
CA VAL A 52 9.24 22.37 17.59
C VAL A 52 9.74 23.75 17.20
N THR A 53 10.61 23.82 16.20
CA THR A 53 10.89 25.04 15.45
C THR A 53 10.03 25.05 14.19
N TYR A 54 9.16 26.03 14.04
CA TYR A 54 8.17 26.12 12.97
C TYR A 54 8.46 27.32 12.05
N VAL A 55 8.89 27.04 10.81
CA VAL A 55 9.02 28.05 9.73
C VAL A 55 7.69 28.19 9.02
N THR A 56 7.08 29.38 9.07
CA THR A 56 5.71 29.64 8.58
C THR A 56 5.46 31.11 8.26
N PRO A 57 4.62 31.44 7.25
CA PRO A 57 4.15 32.81 7.01
C PRO A 57 2.90 33.15 7.84
N PHE A 58 2.43 32.27 8.72
CA PHE A 58 1.21 32.48 9.51
C PHE A 58 1.49 32.59 11.01
N THR A 59 0.81 33.55 11.66
CA THR A 59 0.71 33.59 13.12
C THR A 59 0.04 32.32 13.64
N SER A 60 0.83 31.39 14.18
CA SER A 60 0.33 30.11 14.69
C SER A 60 -0.67 30.29 15.84
N LYS A 61 -1.71 29.46 15.89
CA LYS A 61 -2.61 29.35 17.05
C LYS A 61 -1.89 28.83 18.30
N GLN A 62 -0.78 28.12 18.13
CA GLN A 62 0.01 27.54 19.22
C GLN A 62 1.11 28.49 19.75
N LYS A 63 1.17 29.75 19.29
CA LYS A 63 2.25 30.73 19.59
C LYS A 63 2.54 31.01 21.08
N ASN A 64 1.66 30.61 21.99
CA ASN A 64 1.84 30.76 23.44
C ASN A 64 2.44 29.49 24.11
N HIS A 65 2.71 28.43 23.36
CA HIS A 65 3.21 27.16 23.87
C HIS A 65 4.72 27.23 24.13
N THR A 66 5.18 26.79 25.30
CA THR A 66 6.59 26.93 25.74
C THR A 66 7.59 26.23 24.84
N ASN A 67 7.20 25.10 24.25
CA ASN A 67 8.08 24.26 23.43
C ASN A 67 8.04 24.62 21.93
N LEU A 68 7.45 25.77 21.56
CA LEU A 68 7.34 26.23 20.18
C LEU A 68 8.23 27.46 19.92
N HIS A 69 9.14 27.35 18.97
CA HIS A 69 9.86 28.48 18.39
C HIS A 69 9.32 28.77 16.98
N ILE A 70 8.83 29.99 16.74
CA ILE A 70 8.32 30.40 15.42
C ILE A 70 9.42 31.18 14.67
N VAL A 71 9.65 30.81 13.41
CA VAL A 71 10.56 31.47 12.48
C VAL A 71 9.71 32.06 11.36
N ASP A 72 9.46 33.36 11.47
CA ASP A 72 8.47 34.06 10.65
C ASP A 72 8.98 34.30 9.21
N VAL A 73 8.13 33.96 8.24
CA VAL A 73 8.33 34.22 6.79
C VAL A 73 7.10 34.89 6.14
N ASP A 74 6.36 35.70 6.91
CA ASP A 74 5.23 36.55 6.47
C ASP A 74 5.41 37.21 5.09
N ALA A 75 6.61 37.69 4.78
CA ALA A 75 6.97 38.29 3.49
C ALA A 75 6.60 37.43 2.25
N ASN A 76 6.40 36.12 2.40
CA ASN A 76 5.92 35.24 1.34
C ASN A 76 4.51 35.62 0.83
N HIS A 77 3.66 36.29 1.62
CA HIS A 77 2.29 36.69 1.20
C HIS A 77 2.28 37.65 0.00
N VAL A 78 3.33 38.45 -0.19
CA VAL A 78 3.46 39.45 -1.28
C VAL A 78 3.18 38.84 -2.66
N ILE A 79 3.60 37.59 -2.90
CA ILE A 79 3.37 36.86 -4.16
C ILE A 79 1.87 36.68 -4.49
N TYR A 80 1.00 36.66 -3.47
CA TYR A 80 -0.43 36.42 -3.61
C TYR A 80 -1.30 37.67 -3.45
N GLU A 81 -0.76 38.76 -2.88
CA GLU A 81 -1.53 39.98 -2.58
C GLU A 81 -1.27 41.12 -3.58
N ASP A 82 -0.06 41.31 -4.10
CA ASP A 82 0.31 42.48 -4.93
C ASP A 82 0.30 42.27 -6.47
N GLY A 83 -0.11 41.09 -6.96
CA GLY A 83 -0.10 40.75 -8.40
C GLY A 83 -1.44 40.96 -9.13
N GLU A 84 -1.41 41.17 -10.46
CA GLU A 84 -2.62 41.14 -11.31
C GLU A 84 -3.24 39.72 -11.37
N ASP A 85 -2.43 38.68 -11.12
CA ASP A 85 -2.75 37.26 -11.22
C ASP A 85 -3.54 36.69 -10.00
N GLN A 86 -4.40 37.47 -9.35
CA GLN A 86 -5.22 36.93 -8.24
C GLN A 86 -6.29 35.93 -8.74
N LEU A 87 -6.66 34.96 -7.89
CA LEU A 87 -7.74 33.99 -8.14
C LEU A 87 -9.12 34.68 -8.08
N ASP A 88 -9.53 35.22 -9.22
CA ASP A 88 -10.71 36.06 -9.38
C ASP A 88 -11.82 35.42 -10.24
N PHE A 89 -13.08 35.53 -9.81
CA PHE A 89 -14.22 34.98 -10.56
C PHE A 89 -14.38 35.55 -11.97
N GLN A 90 -14.22 36.85 -12.14
CA GLN A 90 -14.39 37.52 -13.44
C GLN A 90 -13.26 37.10 -14.40
N GLN A 91 -12.00 37.13 -13.93
CA GLN A 91 -10.86 36.65 -14.72
C GLN A 91 -11.00 35.17 -15.12
N ILE A 92 -11.43 34.30 -14.22
CA ILE A 92 -11.57 32.85 -14.48
C ILE A 92 -12.71 32.57 -15.47
N LEU A 93 -13.86 33.25 -15.32
CA LEU A 93 -15.00 33.14 -16.24
C LEU A 93 -14.69 33.71 -17.63
N ASP A 94 -13.81 34.70 -17.73
CA ASP A 94 -13.35 35.28 -18.99
C ASP A 94 -12.15 34.55 -19.61
N HIS A 95 -11.66 33.48 -18.98
CA HIS A 95 -10.44 32.74 -19.37
C HIS A 95 -9.16 33.60 -19.43
N ARG A 96 -9.03 34.57 -18.51
CA ARG A 96 -7.90 35.52 -18.40
C ARG A 96 -6.93 35.22 -17.25
N SER A 97 -7.32 34.42 -16.26
CA SER A 97 -6.45 34.11 -15.10
C SER A 97 -5.31 33.14 -15.49
N THR A 98 -4.10 33.40 -15.02
CA THR A 98 -2.87 32.62 -15.29
C THR A 98 -2.62 31.50 -14.27
N VAL A 99 -3.14 31.63 -13.04
CA VAL A 99 -2.95 30.70 -11.91
C VAL A 99 -3.44 29.27 -12.21
N VAL A 100 -4.32 29.13 -13.22
CA VAL A 100 -4.80 27.83 -13.68
C VAL A 100 -3.84 27.10 -14.64
N ASP A 101 -2.79 27.75 -15.16
CA ASP A 101 -1.75 27.10 -15.95
C ASP A 101 -0.59 26.59 -15.08
N SER A 102 -0.21 25.33 -15.30
CA SER A 102 0.70 24.62 -14.39
C SER A 102 2.11 25.23 -14.31
N PRO A 103 2.78 25.65 -15.40
CA PRO A 103 4.12 26.27 -15.35
C PRO A 103 4.19 27.52 -14.48
N PHE A 104 3.14 28.35 -14.48
CA PHE A 104 3.05 29.52 -13.62
C PHE A 104 3.00 29.12 -12.15
N LEU A 105 2.18 28.12 -11.80
CA LEU A 105 2.12 27.57 -10.44
C LEU A 105 3.48 27.02 -9.98
N PHE A 106 4.19 26.25 -10.81
CA PHE A 106 5.53 25.76 -10.47
C PHE A 106 6.54 26.90 -10.27
N TRP A 107 6.52 27.93 -11.13
CA TRP A 107 7.37 29.12 -10.98
C TRP A 107 7.07 29.89 -9.69
N VAL A 108 5.80 30.12 -9.36
CA VAL A 108 5.36 30.72 -8.09
C VAL A 108 5.96 29.99 -6.89
N LEU A 109 5.91 28.66 -6.88
CA LEU A 109 6.38 27.84 -5.77
C LEU A 109 7.91 27.85 -5.62
N SER A 110 8.66 27.84 -6.72
CA SER A 110 10.12 28.05 -6.68
C SER A 110 10.50 29.44 -6.15
N ASN A 111 9.71 30.48 -6.44
CA ASN A 111 9.95 31.82 -5.89
C ASN A 111 9.62 31.89 -4.38
N VAL A 112 8.55 31.24 -3.91
CA VAL A 112 8.28 31.09 -2.47
C VAL A 112 9.46 30.37 -1.78
N ALA A 113 10.07 29.37 -2.42
CA ALA A 113 11.26 28.69 -1.89
C ALA A 113 12.50 29.60 -1.86
N ASP A 114 12.80 30.35 -2.93
CA ASP A 114 13.92 31.32 -2.97
C ASP A 114 13.72 32.43 -1.91
N MET A 115 12.51 32.97 -1.77
CA MET A 115 12.17 33.97 -0.73
C MET A 115 12.29 33.41 0.69
N THR A 116 11.75 32.22 0.95
CA THR A 116 11.86 31.54 2.26
C THR A 116 13.32 31.33 2.64
N LEU A 117 14.13 30.80 1.72
CA LEU A 117 15.54 30.58 1.97
C LEU A 117 16.33 31.89 2.04
N SER A 118 15.87 32.97 1.42
CA SER A 118 16.47 34.31 1.53
C SER A 118 16.09 35.08 2.80
N ASN A 119 15.01 34.68 3.49
CA ASN A 119 14.47 35.42 4.63
C ASN A 119 15.52 35.54 5.77
N PRO A 120 15.75 36.72 6.37
CA PRO A 120 16.74 36.91 7.42
C PRO A 120 16.59 35.99 8.65
N ASN A 121 15.36 35.65 9.04
CA ASN A 121 15.08 34.75 10.16
C ASN A 121 15.52 33.31 9.83
N VAL A 122 15.26 32.86 8.60
CA VAL A 122 15.71 31.55 8.09
C VAL A 122 17.23 31.55 7.89
N GLN A 123 17.81 32.58 7.26
CA GLN A 123 19.26 32.71 7.07
C GLN A 123 20.04 32.76 8.39
N LYS A 124 19.43 33.24 9.48
CA LYS A 124 19.94 33.13 10.86
C LYS A 124 19.85 31.69 11.38
N LEU A 125 18.67 31.06 11.30
CA LEU A 125 18.44 29.67 11.74
C LEU A 125 19.40 28.67 11.06
N LEU A 126 19.61 28.82 9.74
CA LEU A 126 20.45 27.92 8.95
C LEU A 126 21.95 28.07 9.22
N ARG A 127 22.39 29.23 9.74
CA ARG A 127 23.80 29.52 10.06
C ARG A 127 24.19 29.26 11.51
N ASP A 128 23.25 29.03 12.41
CA ASP A 128 23.57 28.78 13.82
C ASP A 128 24.23 27.39 13.99
N PRO A 129 25.52 27.30 14.39
CA PRO A 129 26.20 26.02 14.56
C PRO A 129 25.78 25.27 15.84
N GLN A 130 25.07 25.92 16.76
CA GLN A 130 24.51 25.29 17.96
C GLN A 130 23.14 24.66 17.69
N GLN A 131 22.41 25.12 16.68
CA GLN A 131 21.09 24.59 16.35
C GLN A 131 21.18 23.16 15.82
N LYS A 132 20.42 22.25 16.46
CA LYS A 132 20.34 20.83 16.12
C LYS A 132 18.88 20.37 16.18
N PHE A 133 18.58 19.36 15.38
CA PHE A 133 17.27 18.73 15.29
C PHE A 133 17.47 17.21 15.16
N ASP A 134 16.53 16.44 15.69
CA ASP A 134 16.51 14.98 15.58
C ASP A 134 15.83 14.53 14.28
N VAL A 135 14.89 15.35 13.77
CA VAL A 135 14.22 15.15 12.48
C VAL A 135 13.69 16.48 11.90
N ILE A 136 13.69 16.58 10.57
CA ILE A 136 13.09 17.69 9.82
C ILE A 136 11.81 17.21 9.13
N LEU A 137 10.73 17.98 9.26
CA LEU A 137 9.47 17.79 8.53
C LEU A 137 9.30 18.92 7.51
N VAL A 138 9.22 18.58 6.23
CA VAL A 138 9.22 19.54 5.11
C VAL A 138 7.94 19.40 4.30
N GLU A 139 7.21 20.50 4.11
CA GLU A 139 6.11 20.57 3.17
C GLU A 139 6.59 20.39 1.72
N TYR A 140 6.07 19.38 1.02
CA TYR A 140 6.26 19.21 -0.41
C TYR A 140 5.06 19.74 -1.17
N ILE A 141 5.28 20.80 -1.92
CA ILE A 141 4.42 21.24 -3.02
C ILE A 141 5.29 21.55 -4.24
N PHE A 142 5.72 20.49 -4.92
CA PHE A 142 6.46 20.53 -6.18
C PHE A 142 7.85 21.19 -6.14
N THR A 143 8.47 21.27 -4.95
CA THR A 143 9.83 21.78 -4.76
C THR A 143 10.67 20.78 -3.95
N ASP A 144 11.80 20.38 -4.52
CA ASP A 144 12.79 19.47 -3.94
C ASP A 144 13.83 20.22 -3.07
N VAL A 145 14.00 21.54 -3.25
CA VAL A 145 15.15 22.31 -2.73
C VAL A 145 15.33 22.23 -1.21
N PHE A 146 14.23 22.16 -0.47
CA PHE A 146 14.25 22.05 1.00
C PHE A 146 14.81 20.71 1.53
N SER A 147 14.98 19.69 0.68
CA SER A 147 15.73 18.47 1.07
C SER A 147 17.18 18.79 1.47
N ALA A 148 17.76 19.90 0.97
CA ALA A 148 19.10 20.34 1.33
C ALA A 148 19.26 20.69 2.83
N LEU A 149 18.17 20.92 3.56
CA LEU A 149 18.20 21.11 5.01
C LEU A 149 18.75 19.88 5.75
N SER A 150 18.60 18.66 5.19
CA SER A 150 19.21 17.46 5.79
C SER A 150 20.73 17.45 5.70
N ALA A 151 21.33 18.13 4.72
CA ALA A 151 22.78 18.31 4.65
C ALA A 151 23.29 19.36 5.66
N ILE A 152 22.46 20.36 6.00
CA ILE A 152 22.77 21.33 7.06
C ILE A 152 22.72 20.66 8.44
N TYR A 153 21.61 20.01 8.82
CA TYR A 153 21.45 19.49 10.18
C TYR A 153 21.94 18.05 10.39
N GLN A 154 22.24 17.32 9.31
CA GLN A 154 22.78 15.95 9.31
C GLN A 154 21.90 14.91 10.04
N CYS A 155 20.60 15.19 10.12
CA CYS A 155 19.57 14.33 10.70
C CYS A 155 18.61 13.78 9.62
N PRO A 156 17.78 12.77 9.94
CA PRO A 156 16.68 12.34 9.08
C PRO A 156 15.73 13.48 8.67
N PHE A 157 15.06 13.33 7.53
CA PHE A 157 13.99 14.22 7.11
C PHE A 157 12.80 13.46 6.51
N ILE A 158 11.63 14.11 6.57
CA ILE A 158 10.33 13.59 6.20
C ILE A 158 9.63 14.61 5.30
N TRP A 159 9.07 14.15 4.18
CA TRP A 159 8.20 14.95 3.33
C TRP A 159 6.75 14.96 3.84
N PHE A 160 6.03 16.07 3.65
CA PHE A 160 4.59 16.18 3.88
C PHE A 160 3.89 16.74 2.65
N SER A 161 3.08 15.93 1.98
CA SER A 161 2.21 16.38 0.89
C SER A 161 0.84 16.81 1.40
N THR A 162 0.43 18.02 1.03
CA THR A 162 -0.91 18.56 1.31
C THR A 162 -2.02 17.95 0.47
N ILE A 163 -1.67 17.17 -0.57
CA ILE A 163 -2.59 16.43 -1.44
C ILE A 163 -2.34 14.91 -1.35
N GLY A 164 -3.15 14.13 -2.08
CA GLY A 164 -3.07 12.67 -2.11
C GLY A 164 -1.90 12.11 -2.93
N PRO A 165 -1.78 10.76 -2.98
CA PRO A 165 -0.70 10.10 -3.71
C PRO A 165 -0.84 10.36 -5.21
N HIS A 166 0.22 10.89 -5.82
CA HIS A 166 0.37 11.03 -7.25
C HIS A 166 1.85 10.84 -7.64
N TRP A 167 2.15 10.80 -8.94
CA TRP A 167 3.47 10.37 -9.42
C TRP A 167 4.65 11.26 -8.98
N MET A 168 4.45 12.57 -8.73
CA MET A 168 5.56 13.44 -8.29
C MET A 168 5.98 13.12 -6.86
N VAL A 169 5.03 13.12 -5.91
CA VAL A 169 5.32 12.78 -4.51
C VAL A 169 5.84 11.35 -4.36
N LEU A 170 5.33 10.39 -5.13
CA LEU A 170 5.78 9.01 -5.04
C LEU A 170 7.16 8.79 -5.68
N ASN A 171 7.60 9.63 -6.62
CA ASN A 171 8.98 9.62 -7.11
C ASN A 171 10.01 9.97 -6.01
N LEU A 172 9.63 10.74 -4.98
CA LEU A 172 10.54 11.10 -3.88
C LEU A 172 10.91 9.91 -3.00
N VAL A 173 10.06 8.88 -2.95
CA VAL A 173 10.13 7.76 -2.00
C VAL A 173 10.13 6.36 -2.63
N HIS A 174 9.79 6.25 -3.92
CA HIS A 174 9.78 4.98 -4.68
C HIS A 174 10.00 5.16 -6.19
N GLY A 175 9.06 5.82 -6.87
CA GLY A 175 8.91 5.79 -8.33
C GLY A 175 7.45 6.02 -8.76
N PRO A 176 7.17 6.11 -10.07
CA PRO A 176 5.88 6.58 -10.56
C PRO A 176 4.80 5.48 -10.53
N LEU A 177 3.56 5.88 -10.19
CA LEU A 177 2.37 5.05 -10.36
C LEU A 177 2.09 4.75 -11.84
N ASN A 178 1.41 3.64 -12.11
CA ASN A 178 1.06 3.15 -13.44
C ASN A 178 -0.13 3.94 -14.06
N PRO A 179 0.06 4.83 -15.06
CA PRO A 179 -1.03 5.57 -15.72
C PRO A 179 -2.08 4.72 -16.46
N ALA A 180 -1.96 3.39 -16.53
CA ALA A 180 -3.05 2.55 -17.06
C ALA A 180 -4.27 2.50 -16.13
N TYR A 181 -4.08 2.71 -14.82
CA TYR A 181 -5.15 2.62 -13.80
C TYR A 181 -5.04 3.65 -12.66
N ASN A 182 -4.02 4.51 -12.63
CA ASN A 182 -3.87 5.60 -11.65
C ASN A 182 -4.06 6.96 -12.34
N THR A 183 -4.80 7.88 -11.70
CA THR A 183 -5.08 9.23 -12.23
C THR A 183 -3.96 10.23 -11.93
N ASP A 184 -3.65 11.11 -12.88
CA ASP A 184 -3.00 12.40 -12.62
C ASP A 184 -4.05 13.47 -12.20
N PHE A 185 -3.80 14.19 -11.10
CA PHE A 185 -4.71 15.22 -10.58
C PHE A 185 -4.98 16.36 -11.57
N LEU A 186 -4.08 16.62 -12.52
CA LEU A 186 -4.26 17.59 -13.62
C LEU A 186 -5.16 17.05 -14.74
N GLN A 187 -5.31 15.73 -14.85
CA GLN A 187 -6.25 15.08 -15.78
C GLN A 187 -7.62 14.81 -15.16
N ALA A 188 -7.66 14.65 -13.83
CA ALA A 188 -8.87 14.54 -13.01
C ALA A 188 -9.83 13.39 -13.38
N ARG A 189 -9.41 12.41 -14.20
CA ARG A 189 -10.22 11.24 -14.56
C ARG A 189 -10.45 10.33 -13.35
N VAL A 190 -11.37 9.38 -13.47
CA VAL A 190 -11.55 8.29 -12.50
C VAL A 190 -11.44 6.96 -13.25
N PRO A 191 -10.61 6.01 -12.79
CA PRO A 191 -10.40 4.74 -13.47
C PRO A 191 -11.63 3.79 -13.32
N PRO A 192 -11.80 2.79 -14.22
CA PRO A 192 -10.90 2.42 -15.32
C PRO A 192 -11.02 3.31 -16.56
N PHE A 193 -9.90 3.56 -17.24
CA PHE A 193 -9.84 4.49 -18.38
C PHE A 193 -10.03 3.81 -19.74
N PRO A 194 -10.66 4.49 -20.73
CA PRO A 194 -10.59 4.06 -22.13
C PRO A 194 -9.17 4.22 -22.69
N PHE A 195 -8.89 3.62 -23.85
CA PHE A 195 -7.57 3.65 -24.51
C PHE A 195 -6.96 5.06 -24.62
N LEU A 196 -7.75 6.05 -25.09
CA LEU A 196 -7.27 7.44 -25.19
C LEU A 196 -6.98 8.04 -23.81
N GLY A 197 -7.78 7.74 -22.80
CA GLY A 197 -7.53 8.16 -21.42
C GLY A 197 -6.17 7.65 -20.91
N ARG A 198 -5.85 6.37 -21.12
CA ARG A 198 -4.52 5.81 -20.76
C ARG A 198 -3.37 6.49 -21.50
N VAL A 199 -3.56 6.88 -22.77
CA VAL A 199 -2.57 7.67 -23.52
C VAL A 199 -2.41 9.07 -22.93
N GLU A 200 -3.50 9.70 -22.50
CA GLU A 200 -3.50 11.05 -21.93
C GLU A 200 -2.92 11.10 -20.51
N GLU A 201 -3.19 10.12 -19.64
CA GLU A 201 -2.51 9.96 -18.34
C GLU A 201 -0.99 9.74 -18.53
N LEU A 202 -0.61 8.80 -19.39
CA LEU A 202 0.80 8.50 -19.67
C LEU A 202 1.54 9.71 -20.28
N TRP A 203 0.91 10.41 -21.21
CA TRP A 203 1.48 11.62 -21.81
C TRP A 203 1.61 12.75 -20.79
N THR A 204 0.67 12.88 -19.85
CA THR A 204 0.75 13.88 -18.76
C THR A 204 1.93 13.57 -17.84
N GLN A 205 2.10 12.30 -17.43
CA GLN A 205 3.23 11.86 -16.61
C GLN A 205 4.58 12.07 -17.34
N VAL A 206 4.69 11.71 -18.63
CA VAL A 206 5.90 11.91 -19.44
C VAL A 206 6.22 13.40 -19.63
N LYS A 207 5.21 14.23 -19.92
CA LYS A 207 5.36 15.69 -20.03
C LYS A 207 5.77 16.31 -18.69
N GLY A 208 5.23 15.84 -17.58
CA GLY A 208 5.59 16.26 -16.24
C GLY A 208 7.03 15.90 -15.88
N LEU A 209 7.45 14.66 -16.13
CA LEU A 209 8.85 14.21 -15.93
C LEU A 209 9.85 15.02 -16.77
N TYR A 210 9.47 15.37 -18.02
CA TYR A 210 10.26 16.26 -18.86
C TYR A 210 10.39 17.66 -18.25
N ARG A 211 9.26 18.32 -17.93
CA ARG A 211 9.24 19.68 -17.36
C ARG A 211 9.99 19.76 -16.03
N HIS A 212 9.80 18.78 -15.14
CA HIS A 212 10.56 18.72 -13.88
C HIS A 212 12.07 18.67 -14.12
N LYS A 213 12.53 17.88 -15.11
CA LYS A 213 13.95 17.72 -15.38
C LYS A 213 14.59 18.94 -16.07
N PHE A 214 13.88 19.59 -16.98
CA PHE A 214 14.46 20.62 -17.86
C PHE A 214 14.04 22.05 -17.51
N ASP A 215 12.85 22.25 -16.93
CA ASP A 215 12.33 23.58 -16.58
C ASP A 215 12.56 23.87 -15.08
N PHE A 216 12.14 22.95 -14.19
CA PHE A 216 12.06 23.25 -12.74
C PHE A 216 13.35 22.93 -11.98
N TYR A 217 13.97 21.76 -12.21
CA TYR A 217 15.18 21.35 -11.49
C TYR A 217 16.34 22.34 -11.68
N TYR A 218 16.45 23.00 -12.83
CA TYR A 218 17.47 24.02 -13.08
C TYR A 218 17.31 25.24 -12.16
N GLU A 219 16.09 25.71 -11.94
CA GLU A 219 15.81 26.78 -10.98
C GLU A 219 16.04 26.34 -9.54
N GLU A 220 15.63 25.13 -9.16
CA GLU A 220 15.91 24.61 -7.81
C GLU A 220 17.41 24.43 -7.55
N GLU A 221 18.18 24.01 -8.56
CA GLU A 221 19.64 23.93 -8.48
C GLU A 221 20.27 25.32 -8.39
N ARG A 222 19.76 26.34 -9.13
CA ARG A 222 20.15 27.74 -8.96
C ARG A 222 19.90 28.23 -7.53
N ILE A 223 18.73 27.96 -6.95
CA ILE A 223 18.37 28.35 -5.58
C ILE A 223 19.30 27.64 -4.57
N TYR A 224 19.52 26.33 -4.73
CA TYR A 224 20.43 25.55 -3.87
C TYR A 224 21.86 26.11 -3.88
N GLN A 225 22.42 26.35 -5.07
CA GLN A 225 23.79 26.90 -5.22
C GLN A 225 23.91 28.31 -4.66
N ASN A 226 22.87 29.16 -4.78
CA ASN A 226 22.91 30.54 -4.30
C ASN A 226 22.59 30.72 -2.81
N ARG A 227 21.77 29.84 -2.21
CA ARG A 227 21.22 30.03 -0.84
C ARG A 227 21.75 29.05 0.20
N ILE A 228 22.10 27.82 -0.21
CA ILE A 228 22.46 26.73 0.72
C ILE A 228 23.94 26.37 0.63
N VAL A 229 24.51 26.27 -0.58
CA VAL A 229 25.93 25.90 -0.76
C VAL A 229 26.90 26.83 -0.01
N PRO A 230 26.70 28.17 0.04
CA PRO A 230 27.52 29.05 0.90
C PRO A 230 27.42 28.67 2.38
N ILE A 231 26.22 28.36 2.88
CA ILE A 231 26.01 27.97 4.29
C ILE A 231 26.69 26.64 4.61
N LEU A 232 26.64 25.66 3.69
CA LEU A 232 27.37 24.40 3.84
C LEU A 232 28.89 24.65 3.89
N GLN A 233 29.42 25.55 3.06
CA GLN A 233 30.83 25.92 3.07
C GLN A 233 31.23 26.67 4.36
N GLU A 234 30.44 27.66 4.79
CA GLU A 234 30.63 28.41 6.04
C GLU A 234 30.63 27.50 7.28
N LEU A 235 29.79 26.45 7.28
CA LEU A 235 29.68 25.48 8.37
C LEU A 235 30.64 24.27 8.24
N GLY A 236 31.48 24.22 7.20
CA GLY A 236 32.41 23.10 6.96
C GLY A 236 31.74 21.76 6.62
N LYS A 237 30.51 21.80 6.09
CA LYS A 237 29.66 20.64 5.80
C LYS A 237 29.77 20.21 4.33
N PRO A 238 29.59 18.91 4.01
CA PRO A 238 29.75 18.42 2.65
C PRO A 238 28.68 18.98 1.71
N VAL A 239 29.10 19.57 0.61
CA VAL A 239 28.22 20.00 -0.48
C VAL A 239 27.78 18.76 -1.28
N LEU A 240 26.50 18.39 -1.13
CA LEU A 240 25.90 17.25 -1.83
C LEU A 240 25.21 17.69 -3.13
N ASN A 241 24.79 16.74 -3.96
CA ASN A 241 23.98 17.02 -5.15
C ASN A 241 22.48 17.06 -4.79
N LEU A 242 21.74 18.07 -5.28
CA LEU A 242 20.32 18.23 -4.95
C LEU A 242 19.48 17.01 -5.38
N ASN A 243 19.71 16.51 -6.59
CA ASN A 243 19.01 15.32 -7.10
C ASN A 243 19.36 14.02 -6.34
N THR A 244 20.42 13.95 -5.52
CA THR A 244 20.62 12.79 -4.60
C THR A 244 20.00 13.00 -3.23
N MET A 245 19.96 14.24 -2.72
CA MET A 245 19.39 14.54 -1.39
C MET A 245 17.88 14.28 -1.31
N LYS A 246 17.11 14.64 -2.34
CA LYS A 246 15.64 14.51 -2.31
C LYS A 246 15.12 13.08 -2.15
N TYR A 247 15.86 12.09 -2.65
CA TYR A 247 15.55 10.66 -2.50
C TYR A 247 16.08 10.05 -1.18
N ASN A 248 16.77 10.84 -0.35
CA ASN A 248 17.25 10.43 0.97
C ASN A 248 16.20 10.62 2.07
N ALA A 249 14.95 10.93 1.72
CA ALA A 249 13.85 11.05 2.66
C ALA A 249 13.56 9.73 3.39
N SER A 250 13.25 9.82 4.68
CA SER A 250 12.93 8.65 5.50
C SER A 250 11.46 8.24 5.38
N LEU A 251 10.55 9.21 5.24
CA LEU A 251 9.12 9.01 5.04
C LEU A 251 8.53 10.10 4.13
N LEU A 252 7.33 9.84 3.60
CA LEU A 252 6.43 10.86 3.08
C LEU A 252 5.03 10.69 3.69
N PHE A 253 4.56 11.71 4.40
CA PHE A 253 3.17 11.84 4.83
C PHE A 253 2.32 12.40 3.71
N GLY A 254 1.14 11.83 3.48
CA GLY A 254 0.13 12.38 2.57
C GLY A 254 -1.16 12.74 3.30
N ASN A 255 -1.66 13.94 3.08
CA ASN A 255 -2.99 14.39 3.52
C ASN A 255 -4.09 13.71 2.68
N SER A 256 -4.24 12.39 2.84
CA SER A 256 -5.22 11.58 2.11
C SER A 256 -5.67 10.37 2.91
N GLN A 257 -6.81 9.81 2.49
CA GLN A 257 -7.44 8.65 3.10
C GLN A 257 -8.11 7.83 1.99
N VAL A 258 -7.94 6.50 2.00
CA VAL A 258 -8.35 5.59 0.91
C VAL A 258 -9.88 5.55 0.74
N ALA A 259 -10.65 5.75 1.81
CA ALA A 259 -12.10 5.91 1.72
C ALA A 259 -12.52 7.07 0.77
N LEU A 260 -11.71 8.14 0.68
CA LEU A 260 -11.98 9.31 -0.15
C LEU A 260 -11.18 9.35 -1.48
N GLY A 261 -9.91 8.94 -1.48
CA GLY A 261 -9.07 8.83 -2.68
C GLY A 261 -9.22 7.51 -3.44
N ASP A 262 -8.29 7.22 -4.34
CA ASP A 262 -8.18 5.90 -4.99
C ASP A 262 -7.36 4.91 -4.15
N ALA A 263 -7.64 3.62 -4.33
CA ALA A 263 -6.89 2.54 -3.69
C ALA A 263 -5.68 2.13 -4.56
N VAL A 264 -4.59 2.89 -4.44
CA VAL A 264 -3.36 2.73 -5.23
C VAL A 264 -2.26 1.99 -4.44
N PRO A 265 -1.37 1.21 -5.08
CA PRO A 265 -0.22 0.61 -4.39
C PRO A 265 0.76 1.68 -3.86
N LEU A 266 1.18 1.54 -2.60
CA LEU A 266 2.01 2.53 -1.91
C LEU A 266 3.21 1.88 -1.20
N PRO A 267 4.41 2.49 -1.25
CA PRO A 267 5.60 1.95 -0.60
C PRO A 267 5.51 2.12 0.93
N PRO A 268 6.25 1.35 1.75
CA PRO A 268 6.05 1.32 3.20
C PRO A 268 6.47 2.62 3.90
N ASN A 269 7.25 3.46 3.23
CA ASN A 269 7.63 4.81 3.64
C ASN A 269 6.62 5.90 3.26
N TYR A 270 5.52 5.59 2.56
CA TYR A 270 4.37 6.50 2.39
C TYR A 270 3.33 6.24 3.49
N LYS A 271 2.84 7.30 4.15
CA LYS A 271 1.85 7.20 5.25
C LYS A 271 0.63 8.10 4.99
N HIS A 272 -0.57 7.52 5.07
CA HIS A 272 -1.82 8.28 5.03
C HIS A 272 -2.08 8.94 6.39
N ILE A 273 -2.19 10.27 6.43
CA ILE A 273 -2.61 11.03 7.61
C ILE A 273 -3.83 11.92 7.34
N GLY A 274 -4.56 11.69 6.25
CA GLY A 274 -5.74 12.49 5.89
C GLY A 274 -6.74 12.63 7.03
N GLY A 275 -7.20 13.85 7.26
CA GLY A 275 -8.14 14.16 8.35
C GLY A 275 -7.50 14.49 9.70
N PHE A 276 -6.16 14.53 9.82
CA PHE A 276 -5.48 14.93 11.07
C PHE A 276 -5.82 16.36 11.55
N HIS A 277 -6.37 17.21 10.66
CA HIS A 277 -6.81 18.57 10.93
C HIS A 277 -8.29 18.69 11.35
N VAL A 278 -9.02 17.57 11.43
CA VAL A 278 -10.43 17.54 11.84
C VAL A 278 -10.53 17.24 13.32
N ASP A 279 -11.21 18.12 14.08
CA ASP A 279 -11.47 17.89 15.49
C ASP A 279 -12.41 16.67 15.68
N GLU A 280 -12.04 15.69 16.52
CA GLU A 280 -12.90 14.53 16.78
C GLU A 280 -14.21 14.90 17.49
N VAL A 281 -14.15 15.96 18.31
CA VAL A 281 -15.29 16.63 18.92
C VAL A 281 -15.34 18.04 18.34
N ALA A 282 -16.36 18.31 17.53
CA ALA A 282 -16.52 19.63 16.91
C ALA A 282 -16.72 20.71 17.97
N LYS A 283 -16.04 21.85 17.80
CA LYS A 283 -16.13 23.00 18.72
C LYS A 283 -17.55 23.60 18.68
N ALA A 284 -18.02 24.14 19.81
CA ALA A 284 -19.33 24.78 19.89
C ALA A 284 -19.49 25.91 18.87
N LEU A 285 -20.68 26.05 18.29
CA LEU A 285 -21.02 27.18 17.43
C LEU A 285 -21.23 28.46 18.28
N PRO A 286 -20.91 29.65 17.75
CA PRO A 286 -21.37 30.91 18.36
C PRO A 286 -22.89 30.92 18.52
N GLU A 287 -23.41 31.43 19.63
CA GLU A 287 -24.84 31.31 20.02
C GLU A 287 -25.83 31.74 18.91
N ASN A 288 -25.52 32.83 18.21
CA ASN A 288 -26.33 33.34 17.10
C ASN A 288 -26.37 32.37 15.91
N LEU A 289 -25.27 31.67 15.64
CA LEU A 289 -25.17 30.67 14.57
C LEU A 289 -25.76 29.33 15.02
N GLN A 290 -25.55 28.91 16.27
CA GLN A 290 -26.19 27.74 16.88
C GLN A 290 -27.71 27.85 16.72
N LYS A 291 -28.29 29.00 17.13
CA LYS A 291 -29.72 29.29 16.96
C LYS A 291 -30.20 29.19 15.51
N ILE A 292 -29.47 29.76 14.55
CA ILE A 292 -29.80 29.68 13.12
C ILE A 292 -29.78 28.23 12.61
N MET A 293 -28.89 27.39 13.14
CA MET A 293 -28.80 25.97 12.79
C MET A 293 -29.91 25.14 13.42
N ASP A 294 -30.33 25.45 14.65
CA ASP A 294 -31.39 24.75 15.39
C ASP A 294 -32.80 25.07 14.86
N GLU A 295 -33.07 26.34 14.54
CA GLU A 295 -34.38 26.80 14.03
C GLU A 295 -34.63 26.40 12.55
N ALA A 296 -33.67 25.76 11.88
CA ALA A 296 -33.75 25.38 10.47
C ALA A 296 -34.55 24.09 10.22
N GLU A 297 -35.88 24.15 10.31
CA GLU A 297 -36.84 23.04 10.10
C GLU A 297 -36.53 22.13 8.90
N TYR A 298 -36.17 22.71 7.75
CA TYR A 298 -35.91 21.99 6.49
C TYR A 298 -34.44 21.60 6.28
N GLY A 299 -33.59 21.81 7.29
CA GLY A 299 -32.14 21.66 7.22
C GLY A 299 -31.42 22.89 6.66
N VAL A 300 -30.10 22.84 6.80
CA VAL A 300 -29.15 23.90 6.42
C VAL A 300 -28.30 23.46 5.24
N ILE A 301 -28.19 24.31 4.24
CA ILE A 301 -27.22 24.23 3.16
C ILE A 301 -26.10 25.22 3.47
N TYR A 302 -24.85 24.75 3.51
CA TYR A 302 -23.68 25.62 3.61
C TYR A 302 -23.07 25.80 2.21
N PHE A 303 -22.64 27.03 1.89
CA PHE A 303 -22.02 27.40 0.62
C PHE A 303 -20.67 28.11 0.88
N SER A 304 -19.57 27.57 0.34
CA SER A 304 -18.24 28.18 0.45
C SER A 304 -17.32 27.86 -0.72
N MET A 305 -16.81 28.91 -1.37
CA MET A 305 -15.86 28.83 -2.47
C MET A 305 -14.39 28.81 -2.00
N GLY A 306 -14.16 28.57 -0.70
CA GLY A 306 -12.84 28.41 -0.10
C GLY A 306 -12.22 29.70 0.44
N SER A 307 -10.92 29.67 0.67
CA SER A 307 -10.13 30.79 1.22
C SER A 307 -9.62 31.75 0.15
N ASN A 308 -9.25 31.23 -1.02
CA ASN A 308 -8.44 31.96 -2.00
C ASN A 308 -9.33 32.65 -3.05
N LEU A 309 -10.27 31.91 -3.65
CA LEU A 309 -11.30 32.48 -4.53
C LEU A 309 -12.40 33.17 -3.70
N LYS A 310 -12.48 34.50 -3.78
CA LYS A 310 -13.36 35.32 -2.93
C LYS A 310 -14.75 35.44 -3.55
N SER A 311 -15.81 35.09 -2.82
CA SER A 311 -17.20 35.21 -3.32
C SER A 311 -17.58 36.65 -3.72
N LYS A 312 -16.98 37.67 -3.08
CA LYS A 312 -17.26 39.08 -3.40
C LYS A 312 -17.05 39.45 -4.88
N THR A 313 -16.07 38.83 -5.56
CA THR A 313 -15.73 39.18 -6.95
C THR A 313 -16.56 38.46 -8.01
N MET A 314 -17.50 37.59 -7.61
CA MET A 314 -18.50 37.05 -8.54
C MET A 314 -19.22 38.17 -9.30
N PRO A 315 -19.51 38.01 -10.61
CA PRO A 315 -20.27 38.98 -11.38
C PRO A 315 -21.62 39.32 -10.73
N ASN A 316 -22.05 40.58 -10.79
CA ASN A 316 -23.26 41.03 -10.08
C ASN A 316 -24.54 40.30 -10.52
N GLU A 317 -24.68 39.96 -11.81
CA GLU A 317 -25.83 39.16 -12.27
C GLU A 317 -25.77 37.70 -11.80
N LEU A 318 -24.57 37.11 -11.65
CA LEU A 318 -24.42 35.78 -11.05
C LEU A 318 -24.76 35.82 -9.55
N LYS A 319 -24.34 36.85 -8.80
CA LYS A 319 -24.72 37.03 -7.39
C LYS A 319 -26.24 37.16 -7.22
N LYS A 320 -26.91 37.96 -8.08
CA LYS A 320 -28.39 38.05 -8.12
C LYS A 320 -29.05 36.72 -8.47
N GLY A 321 -28.52 35.99 -9.45
CA GLY A 321 -28.99 34.66 -9.83
C GLY A 321 -28.94 33.68 -8.66
N LEU A 322 -27.79 33.57 -7.99
CA LEU A 322 -27.60 32.72 -6.82
C LEU A 322 -28.52 33.11 -5.66
N LEU A 323 -28.65 34.41 -5.33
CA LEU A 323 -29.60 34.88 -4.31
C LEU A 323 -31.06 34.51 -4.66
N LYS A 324 -31.47 34.62 -5.93
CA LYS A 324 -32.80 34.22 -6.41
C LYS A 324 -33.02 32.70 -6.34
N VAL A 325 -31.97 31.90 -6.50
CA VAL A 325 -32.02 30.43 -6.32
C VAL A 325 -32.15 30.09 -4.84
N PHE A 326 -31.28 30.62 -3.98
CA PHE A 326 -31.29 30.37 -2.54
C PHE A 326 -32.58 30.84 -1.86
N GLY A 327 -33.11 32.00 -2.25
CA GLY A 327 -34.40 32.51 -1.77
C GLY A 327 -35.63 31.73 -2.25
N GLY A 328 -35.46 30.77 -3.16
CA GLY A 328 -36.50 29.83 -3.58
C GLY A 328 -36.46 28.47 -2.87
N LEU A 329 -35.51 28.27 -1.94
CA LEU A 329 -35.37 27.03 -1.17
C LEU A 329 -36.15 27.12 0.15
N LYS A 330 -36.55 25.97 0.70
CA LYS A 330 -37.07 25.87 2.07
C LYS A 330 -35.96 25.87 3.13
N GLN A 331 -34.77 25.42 2.72
CA GLN A 331 -33.57 25.33 3.55
C GLN A 331 -33.05 26.72 3.95
N THR A 332 -32.48 26.79 5.15
CA THR A 332 -31.59 27.89 5.54
C THR A 332 -30.29 27.77 4.75
N VAL A 333 -29.79 28.87 4.19
CA VAL A 333 -28.53 28.89 3.42
C VAL A 333 -27.50 29.74 4.15
N LEU A 334 -26.43 29.11 4.62
CA LEU A 334 -25.25 29.78 5.15
C LEU A 334 -24.24 30.01 4.02
N TRP A 335 -23.95 31.26 3.67
CA TRP A 335 -22.99 31.60 2.61
C TRP A 335 -21.75 32.27 3.19
N LYS A 336 -20.58 31.64 3.02
CA LYS A 336 -19.29 32.28 3.26
C LYS A 336 -19.03 33.35 2.19
N PHE A 337 -19.04 34.62 2.59
CA PHE A 337 -18.91 35.78 1.70
C PHE A 337 -18.20 36.91 2.44
N GLU A 338 -17.22 37.55 1.80
CA GLU A 338 -16.23 38.43 2.46
C GLU A 338 -16.81 39.77 2.96
N GLU A 339 -17.97 40.17 2.46
CA GLU A 339 -18.62 41.46 2.67
C GLU A 339 -20.10 41.28 3.07
N ASN A 340 -20.70 42.28 3.73
CA ASN A 340 -22.10 42.20 4.14
C ASN A 340 -23.07 42.49 2.98
N LEU A 341 -23.73 41.46 2.47
CA LEU A 341 -24.88 41.63 1.56
C LEU A 341 -26.13 42.03 2.36
N SER A 342 -26.65 43.23 2.07
CA SER A 342 -27.83 43.83 2.70
C SER A 342 -29.15 43.43 2.02
N ASP A 343 -29.20 43.47 0.68
CA ASP A 343 -30.32 42.94 -0.11
C ASP A 343 -30.14 41.44 -0.31
N ARG A 344 -30.81 40.64 0.55
CA ARG A 344 -30.79 39.17 0.48
C ARG A 344 -32.08 38.54 1.03
N PRO A 345 -32.46 37.33 0.57
CA PRO A 345 -33.61 36.61 1.10
C PRO A 345 -33.46 36.28 2.60
N LYS A 346 -34.58 36.18 3.33
CA LYS A 346 -34.59 35.96 4.79
C LYS A 346 -33.92 34.65 5.24
N ASN A 347 -33.93 33.61 4.40
CA ASN A 347 -33.29 32.32 4.68
C ASN A 347 -31.80 32.30 4.33
N VAL A 348 -31.23 33.39 3.79
CA VAL A 348 -29.80 33.49 3.45
C VAL A 348 -29.07 34.28 4.54
N HIS A 349 -28.06 33.65 5.15
CA HIS A 349 -27.23 34.24 6.19
C HIS A 349 -25.79 34.31 5.70
N ILE A 350 -25.19 35.50 5.79
CA ILE A 350 -23.80 35.74 5.38
C ILE A 350 -22.86 35.53 6.57
N LEU A 351 -21.77 34.81 6.33
CA LEU A 351 -20.67 34.59 7.26
C LEU A 351 -19.37 35.09 6.62
N GLN A 352 -18.69 36.08 7.19
CA GLN A 352 -17.38 36.53 6.70
C GLN A 352 -16.30 35.46 6.92
N TRP A 353 -16.37 34.81 8.08
CA TRP A 353 -15.66 33.56 8.39
C TRP A 353 -16.64 32.56 9.00
N ALA A 354 -16.44 31.27 8.75
CA ALA A 354 -17.35 30.20 9.15
C ALA A 354 -16.62 29.12 9.97
N PRO A 355 -17.16 28.68 11.12
CA PRO A 355 -16.64 27.51 11.85
C PRO A 355 -17.05 26.22 11.11
N GLN A 356 -16.40 25.97 9.96
CA GLN A 356 -16.84 25.00 8.96
C GLN A 356 -17.04 23.57 9.52
N GLN A 357 -16.11 23.05 10.31
CA GLN A 357 -16.25 21.73 10.94
C GLN A 357 -17.46 21.66 11.86
N SER A 358 -17.69 22.69 12.69
CA SER A 358 -18.86 22.78 13.59
C SER A 358 -20.19 22.90 12.84
N ILE A 359 -20.22 23.59 11.71
CA ILE A 359 -21.39 23.64 10.82
C ILE A 359 -21.67 22.24 10.26
N LEU A 360 -20.65 21.56 9.70
CA LEU A 360 -20.78 20.25 9.07
C LEU A 360 -21.08 19.12 10.07
N ALA A 361 -20.63 19.25 11.32
CA ALA A 361 -20.94 18.32 12.40
C ALA A 361 -22.39 18.42 12.92
N HIS A 362 -23.10 19.51 12.60
CA HIS A 362 -24.43 19.78 13.13
C HIS A 362 -25.49 18.84 12.52
N PRO A 363 -26.43 18.27 13.30
CA PRO A 363 -27.43 17.33 12.77
C PRO A 363 -28.32 17.91 11.66
N ASN A 364 -28.53 19.24 11.65
CA ASN A 364 -29.32 19.92 10.63
C ASN A 364 -28.52 20.29 9.36
N ALA A 365 -27.21 20.04 9.29
CA ALA A 365 -26.43 20.28 8.06
C ALA A 365 -26.71 19.20 7.01
N VAL A 366 -27.51 19.52 6.00
CA VAL A 366 -27.99 18.54 5.01
C VAL A 366 -27.16 18.50 3.72
N LEU A 367 -26.45 19.59 3.39
CA LEU A 367 -25.71 19.70 2.12
C LEU A 367 -24.60 20.76 2.21
N PHE A 368 -23.44 20.48 1.61
CA PHE A 368 -22.36 21.46 1.44
C PHE A 368 -22.08 21.73 -0.04
N VAL A 369 -22.38 22.94 -0.50
CA VAL A 369 -21.96 23.45 -1.81
C VAL A 369 -20.56 24.04 -1.68
N THR A 370 -19.59 23.48 -2.38
CA THR A 370 -18.15 23.77 -2.16
C THR A 370 -17.37 23.86 -3.46
N HIS A 371 -16.30 24.66 -3.48
CA HIS A 371 -15.27 24.61 -4.54
C HIS A 371 -14.53 23.25 -4.65
N GLY A 372 -14.60 22.39 -3.63
CA GLY A 372 -14.02 21.04 -3.68
C GLY A 372 -12.56 20.91 -3.29
N GLY A 373 -11.93 21.93 -2.69
CA GLY A 373 -10.58 21.79 -2.13
C GLY A 373 -10.51 20.71 -1.06
N LEU A 374 -9.41 19.95 -1.04
CA LEU A 374 -9.31 18.65 -0.34
C LEU A 374 -9.68 18.67 1.15
N LEU A 375 -9.35 19.74 1.89
CA LEU A 375 -9.74 19.91 3.30
C LEU A 375 -11.27 19.98 3.44
N SER A 376 -11.93 20.80 2.61
CA SER A 376 -13.39 20.98 2.67
C SER A 376 -14.15 19.71 2.31
N LEU A 377 -13.64 18.92 1.36
CA LEU A 377 -14.21 17.61 1.04
C LEU A 377 -13.91 16.57 2.14
N THR A 378 -12.72 16.63 2.75
CA THR A 378 -12.35 15.79 3.91
C THR A 378 -13.29 16.02 5.09
N GLU A 379 -13.54 17.28 5.46
CA GLU A 379 -14.46 17.64 6.55
C GLU A 379 -15.90 17.18 6.26
N ALA A 380 -16.40 17.42 5.03
CA ALA A 380 -17.73 16.95 4.61
C ALA A 380 -17.88 15.43 4.75
N VAL A 381 -16.86 14.69 4.30
CA VAL A 381 -16.83 13.23 4.35
C VAL A 381 -16.64 12.71 5.78
N TYR A 382 -15.88 13.39 6.63
CA TYR A 382 -15.73 13.02 8.04
C TYR A 382 -17.08 13.08 8.77
N PHE A 383 -17.84 14.16 8.61
CA PHE A 383 -19.16 14.32 9.24
C PHE A 383 -20.31 13.64 8.47
N GLY A 384 -20.06 13.11 7.26
CA GLY A 384 -21.05 12.38 6.47
C GLY A 384 -22.09 13.27 5.79
N VAL A 385 -21.73 14.53 5.50
CA VAL A 385 -22.56 15.50 4.78
C VAL A 385 -22.33 15.35 3.27
N PRO A 386 -23.38 15.23 2.43
CA PRO A 386 -23.22 15.17 0.99
C PRO A 386 -22.81 16.53 0.39
N VAL A 387 -22.30 16.52 -0.85
CA VAL A 387 -21.72 17.72 -1.48
C VAL A 387 -22.31 18.06 -2.85
N ILE A 388 -22.28 19.35 -3.21
CA ILE A 388 -22.28 19.81 -4.61
C ILE A 388 -20.94 20.51 -4.83
N VAL A 389 -20.16 20.06 -5.82
CA VAL A 389 -18.80 20.54 -6.05
C VAL A 389 -18.75 21.46 -7.28
N ILE A 390 -18.16 22.64 -7.12
CA ILE A 390 -17.97 23.64 -8.19
C ILE A 390 -16.45 23.83 -8.39
N PRO A 391 -15.75 22.87 -9.03
CA PRO A 391 -14.30 22.89 -9.12
C PRO A 391 -13.80 24.02 -10.02
N VAL A 392 -12.62 24.56 -9.67
CA VAL A 392 -12.05 25.75 -10.31
C VAL A 392 -10.64 25.52 -10.83
N PHE A 393 -9.74 24.94 -10.01
CA PHE A 393 -8.35 24.69 -10.39
C PHE A 393 -7.73 23.52 -9.62
N SER A 394 -6.62 22.96 -10.13
CA SER A 394 -5.84 21.90 -9.47
C SER A 394 -6.68 20.65 -9.09
N ASP A 395 -6.35 20.02 -7.96
CA ASP A 395 -6.96 18.83 -7.36
C ASP A 395 -8.50 18.88 -7.24
N GLN A 396 -9.10 20.07 -7.21
CA GLN A 396 -10.55 20.26 -7.07
C GLN A 396 -11.34 19.49 -8.13
N PHE A 397 -10.85 19.41 -9.37
CA PHE A 397 -11.51 18.65 -10.44
C PHE A 397 -11.51 17.14 -10.14
N LEU A 398 -10.39 16.59 -9.65
CA LEU A 398 -10.31 15.18 -9.24
C LEU A 398 -11.21 14.92 -8.03
N ASN A 399 -11.18 15.81 -7.03
CA ASN A 399 -12.02 15.74 -5.84
C ASN A 399 -13.52 15.75 -6.21
N ALA A 400 -13.93 16.58 -7.17
CA ALA A 400 -15.30 16.64 -7.70
C ALA A 400 -15.71 15.33 -8.40
N ASN A 401 -14.85 14.81 -9.30
CA ASN A 401 -15.09 13.56 -10.00
C ASN A 401 -15.14 12.36 -9.03
N GLN A 402 -14.28 12.32 -8.01
CA GLN A 402 -14.32 11.30 -6.95
C GLN A 402 -15.58 11.40 -6.09
N ALA A 403 -16.02 12.61 -5.72
CA ALA A 403 -17.26 12.80 -4.97
C ALA A 403 -18.49 12.29 -5.74
N GLN A 404 -18.55 12.54 -7.06
CA GLN A 404 -19.62 12.06 -7.92
C GLN A 404 -19.54 10.54 -8.16
N HIS A 405 -18.36 10.00 -8.49
CA HIS A 405 -18.14 8.55 -8.67
C HIS A 405 -18.49 7.76 -7.40
N LYS A 406 -18.06 8.25 -6.24
CA LYS A 406 -18.39 7.63 -4.94
C LYS A 406 -19.83 7.89 -4.52
N GLY A 407 -20.64 8.64 -5.27
CA GLY A 407 -22.06 8.88 -5.02
C GLY A 407 -22.36 9.69 -3.76
N ILE A 408 -21.38 10.45 -3.26
CA ILE A 408 -21.54 11.33 -2.09
C ILE A 408 -21.95 12.76 -2.48
N GLY A 409 -22.02 13.05 -3.79
CA GLY A 409 -22.39 14.36 -4.29
C GLY A 409 -22.52 14.42 -5.81
N GLU A 410 -22.58 15.64 -6.32
CA GLU A 410 -22.60 15.98 -7.75
C GLU A 410 -21.58 17.08 -8.04
N GLN A 411 -21.23 17.28 -9.31
CA GLN A 411 -20.36 18.39 -9.74
C GLN A 411 -21.09 19.35 -10.70
N ILE A 412 -20.63 20.61 -10.74
CA ILE A 412 -21.13 21.65 -11.64
C ILE A 412 -19.94 22.46 -12.17
N LYS A 413 -19.88 22.68 -13.48
CA LYS A 413 -18.86 23.55 -14.08
C LYS A 413 -19.11 25.02 -13.68
N LEU A 414 -18.08 25.70 -13.18
CA LEU A 414 -18.11 27.15 -13.02
C LEU A 414 -18.37 27.84 -14.36
N SER A 415 -19.47 28.60 -14.46
CA SER A 415 -19.88 29.29 -15.69
C SER A 415 -20.81 30.47 -15.38
N TYR A 416 -21.06 31.32 -16.39
CA TYR A 416 -22.09 32.38 -16.35
C TYR A 416 -23.54 31.86 -16.22
N ASN A 417 -23.78 30.54 -16.26
CA ASN A 417 -25.08 29.89 -16.02
C ASN A 417 -25.12 29.11 -14.68
N LEU A 418 -24.11 29.26 -13.82
CA LEU A 418 -23.97 28.51 -12.57
C LEU A 418 -25.23 28.62 -11.67
N ASP A 419 -25.99 29.72 -11.71
CA ASP A 419 -27.26 29.84 -10.99
C ASP A 419 -28.30 28.80 -11.46
N LYS A 420 -28.46 28.63 -12.77
CA LYS A 420 -29.39 27.68 -13.39
C LYS A 420 -28.95 26.24 -13.15
N ASP A 421 -27.66 25.99 -13.35
CA ASP A 421 -27.07 24.65 -13.20
C ASP A 421 -27.11 24.21 -11.72
N LEU A 422 -26.84 25.12 -10.79
CA LEU A 422 -26.98 24.90 -9.34
C LEU A 422 -28.45 24.69 -8.95
N LYS A 423 -29.41 25.43 -9.52
CA LYS A 423 -30.84 25.18 -9.26
C LYS A 423 -31.29 23.78 -9.69
N VAL A 424 -30.87 23.33 -10.88
CA VAL A 424 -31.20 21.97 -11.36
C VAL A 424 -30.56 20.91 -10.46
N THR A 425 -29.29 21.11 -10.08
CA THR A 425 -28.54 20.16 -9.26
C THR A 425 -29.03 20.11 -7.81
N LEU A 426 -29.40 21.25 -7.23
CA LEU A 426 -30.07 21.33 -5.92
C LEU A 426 -31.40 20.58 -5.93
N ASN A 427 -32.24 20.76 -6.95
CA ASN A 427 -33.50 20.01 -7.07
C ASN A 427 -33.24 18.48 -7.15
N LYS A 428 -32.20 18.04 -7.87
CA LYS A 428 -31.78 16.62 -7.93
C LYS A 428 -31.34 16.11 -6.56
N VAL A 429 -30.37 16.79 -5.93
CA VAL A 429 -29.73 16.33 -4.68
C VAL A 429 -30.66 16.43 -3.48
N LEU A 430 -31.52 17.45 -3.40
CA LEU A 430 -32.53 17.59 -2.34
C LEU A 430 -33.71 16.62 -2.54
N GLY A 431 -34.07 16.28 -3.77
CA GLY A 431 -35.09 15.26 -4.06
C GLY A 431 -34.65 13.85 -3.67
N ASP A 432 -33.39 13.50 -3.95
CA ASP A 432 -32.76 12.21 -3.62
C ASP A 432 -31.97 12.27 -2.28
N LEU A 433 -32.21 13.26 -1.41
CA LEU A 433 -31.32 13.61 -0.29
C LEU A 433 -30.97 12.42 0.62
N SER A 434 -31.96 11.58 0.95
CA SER A 434 -31.76 10.40 1.80
C SER A 434 -30.73 9.41 1.25
N LYS A 435 -30.64 9.27 -0.08
CA LYS A 435 -29.67 8.41 -0.78
C LYS A 435 -28.26 9.01 -0.74
N TYR A 436 -28.12 10.31 -1.03
CA TYR A 436 -26.82 11.00 -0.92
C TYR A 436 -26.32 11.02 0.54
N THR A 437 -27.18 11.33 1.52
CA THR A 437 -26.85 11.29 2.95
C THR A 437 -26.49 9.87 3.42
N ALA A 438 -27.25 8.84 3.05
CA ALA A 438 -26.92 7.45 3.40
C ALA A 438 -25.57 7.00 2.80
N ARG A 439 -25.25 7.45 1.59
CA ARG A 439 -23.96 7.16 0.95
C ARG A 439 -22.81 7.94 1.58
N ALA A 440 -22.98 9.23 1.87
CA ALA A 440 -22.01 10.05 2.59
C ALA A 440 -21.73 9.49 3.99
N LYS A 441 -22.75 9.09 4.74
CA LYS A 441 -22.60 8.40 6.04
C LYS A 441 -21.91 7.03 5.92
N LYS A 442 -22.13 6.26 4.84
CA LYS A 442 -21.35 5.02 4.61
C LYS A 442 -19.86 5.31 4.34
N VAL A 443 -19.55 6.34 3.56
CA VAL A 443 -18.14 6.74 3.32
C VAL A 443 -17.50 7.31 4.58
N SER A 444 -18.22 8.12 5.37
CA SER A 444 -17.79 8.57 6.70
C SER A 444 -17.41 7.41 7.62
N ALA A 445 -18.25 6.37 7.71
CA ALA A 445 -17.97 5.21 8.56
C ALA A 445 -16.66 4.52 8.16
N ALA A 446 -16.44 4.27 6.87
CA ALA A 446 -15.20 3.72 6.36
C ALA A 446 -14.00 4.68 6.50
N TYR A 447 -14.21 6.00 6.41
CA TYR A 447 -13.18 7.02 6.61
C TYR A 447 -12.69 7.07 8.06
N ARG A 448 -13.59 6.84 9.04
CA ARG A 448 -13.30 6.99 10.47
C ARG A 448 -12.86 5.69 11.15
N ASP A 449 -13.20 4.53 10.59
CA ASP A 449 -12.79 3.19 11.05
C ASP A 449 -11.32 2.89 10.70
N ASN A 450 -10.40 3.64 11.32
CA ASN A 450 -8.96 3.43 11.26
C ASN A 450 -8.46 2.75 12.55
N PRO A 451 -7.41 1.91 12.48
CA PRO A 451 -6.83 1.30 13.67
C PRO A 451 -6.15 2.34 14.58
N VAL A 452 -5.54 3.36 14.00
CA VAL A 452 -4.90 4.48 14.68
C VAL A 452 -5.45 5.79 14.12
N LYS A 453 -5.62 6.80 14.98
CA LYS A 453 -6.13 8.12 14.59
C LYS A 453 -5.05 8.91 13.82
N PRO A 454 -5.37 9.65 12.75
CA PRO A 454 -4.36 10.26 11.88
C PRO A 454 -3.29 11.13 12.56
N GLY A 455 -3.63 11.85 13.64
CA GLY A 455 -2.65 12.60 14.43
C GLY A 455 -1.69 11.73 15.25
N LYS A 456 -2.18 10.59 15.78
CA LYS A 456 -1.33 9.61 16.48
C LYS A 456 -0.48 8.80 15.51
N GLU A 457 -1.04 8.47 14.34
CA GLU A 457 -0.31 7.82 13.23
C GLU A 457 0.85 8.73 12.77
N PHE A 458 0.59 10.03 12.59
CA PHE A 458 1.61 11.04 12.29
C PHE A 458 2.73 11.06 13.35
N ASN A 459 2.40 11.28 14.63
CA ASN A 459 3.40 11.33 15.70
C ASN A 459 4.22 10.03 15.79
N PHE A 460 3.55 8.87 15.82
CA PHE A 460 4.20 7.56 15.88
C PHE A 460 5.26 7.39 14.78
N TRP A 461 4.95 7.77 13.54
CA TRP A 461 5.88 7.63 12.42
C TRP A 461 7.00 8.69 12.41
N VAL A 462 6.77 9.89 12.99
CA VAL A 462 7.84 10.88 13.23
C VAL A 462 8.83 10.33 14.28
N GLU A 463 8.34 9.86 15.42
CA GLU A 463 9.15 9.26 16.47
C GLU A 463 9.90 8.02 15.96
N HIS A 464 9.23 7.13 15.22
CA HIS A 464 9.81 5.93 14.63
C HIS A 464 11.00 6.26 13.72
N VAL A 465 10.93 7.35 12.94
CA VAL A 465 12.06 7.83 12.12
C VAL A 465 13.26 8.22 12.99
N VAL A 466 13.04 8.82 14.16
CA VAL A 466 14.13 9.13 15.11
C VAL A 466 14.67 7.84 15.74
N ARG A 467 13.80 7.01 16.35
CA ARG A 467 14.15 5.74 17.01
C ARG A 467 14.95 4.80 16.09
N THR A 468 14.55 4.70 14.82
CA THR A 468 15.19 3.83 13.82
C THR A 468 16.23 4.55 12.95
N ARG A 469 16.69 5.74 13.36
CA ARG A 469 17.77 6.53 12.72
C ARG A 469 17.58 6.72 11.20
N GLY A 470 16.37 7.10 10.82
CA GLY A 470 16.00 7.39 9.44
C GLY A 470 15.18 6.29 8.74
N ALA A 471 14.60 5.34 9.50
CA ALA A 471 13.75 4.25 9.00
C ALA A 471 14.28 3.54 7.73
N PRO A 472 15.56 3.13 7.69
CA PRO A 472 16.20 2.61 6.47
C PRO A 472 15.53 1.35 5.92
N HIS A 473 14.84 0.58 6.78
CA HIS A 473 14.13 -0.64 6.41
C HIS A 473 12.80 -0.37 5.65
N LEU A 474 12.26 0.86 5.68
CA LEU A 474 11.06 1.25 4.91
C LEU A 474 11.38 1.81 3.52
N ARG A 475 12.67 2.07 3.22
CA ARG A 475 13.11 2.78 2.01
C ARG A 475 13.03 1.87 0.78
N SER A 476 12.35 2.34 -0.26
CA SER A 476 12.23 1.59 -1.51
C SER A 476 13.57 1.35 -2.21
N VAL A 477 13.76 0.12 -2.66
CA VAL A 477 14.85 -0.29 -3.56
C VAL A 477 14.72 0.29 -4.97
N ALA A 478 13.52 0.72 -5.40
CA ALA A 478 13.29 1.26 -6.74
C ALA A 478 14.00 2.60 -6.96
N LEU A 479 14.25 3.38 -5.91
CA LEU A 479 15.07 4.61 -5.96
C LEU A 479 16.51 4.36 -6.42
N GLN A 480 17.00 3.11 -6.32
CA GLN A 480 18.33 2.70 -6.80
C GLN A 480 18.32 2.21 -8.25
N VAL A 481 17.14 2.07 -8.87
CA VAL A 481 16.95 1.51 -10.22
C VAL A 481 16.48 2.60 -11.18
N PRO A 482 17.24 2.93 -12.24
CA PRO A 482 16.88 4.00 -13.17
C PRO A 482 15.49 3.81 -13.81
N LEU A 483 14.74 4.90 -13.98
CA LEU A 483 13.37 4.90 -14.51
C LEU A 483 13.23 4.14 -15.86
N TYR A 484 14.24 4.17 -16.73
CA TYR A 484 14.20 3.44 -18.01
C TYR A 484 14.23 1.91 -17.83
N GLN A 485 14.80 1.41 -16.72
CA GLN A 485 14.77 0.00 -16.35
C GLN A 485 13.45 -0.36 -15.66
N GLN A 486 12.94 0.52 -14.78
CA GLN A 486 11.62 0.35 -14.15
C GLN A 486 10.49 0.26 -15.19
N ALA A 487 10.62 1.00 -16.30
CA ALA A 487 9.68 1.02 -17.43
C ALA A 487 10.07 0.08 -18.59
N TYR A 488 11.05 -0.81 -18.38
CA TYR A 488 11.52 -1.83 -19.35
C TYR A 488 11.96 -1.30 -20.73
N LEU A 489 12.28 -0.01 -20.85
CA LEU A 489 12.60 0.63 -22.13
C LEU A 489 13.85 0.05 -22.78
N ASP A 490 14.80 -0.45 -21.98
CA ASP A 490 15.99 -1.15 -22.47
C ASP A 490 15.67 -2.57 -22.98
N LEU A 491 14.77 -3.31 -22.30
CA LEU A 491 14.26 -4.59 -22.80
C LEU A 491 13.50 -4.41 -24.11
N PHE A 492 12.61 -3.41 -24.20
CA PHE A 492 11.89 -3.09 -25.43
C PHE A 492 12.81 -2.62 -26.56
N ALA A 493 13.90 -1.89 -26.27
CA ALA A 493 14.89 -1.51 -27.27
C ALA A 493 15.61 -2.73 -27.87
N VAL A 494 15.95 -3.73 -27.05
CA VAL A 494 16.53 -5.00 -27.53
C VAL A 494 15.54 -5.80 -28.37
N LEU A 495 14.28 -5.91 -27.95
CA LEU A 495 13.22 -6.57 -28.71
C LEU A 495 12.96 -5.87 -30.06
N LEU A 496 12.95 -4.53 -30.07
CA LEU A 496 12.81 -3.73 -31.30
C LEU A 496 14.01 -3.91 -32.23
N ALA A 497 15.23 -3.92 -31.70
CA ALA A 497 16.44 -4.20 -32.48
C ALA A 497 16.41 -5.60 -33.10
N ALA A 498 16.01 -6.62 -32.33
CA ALA A 498 15.81 -7.98 -32.83
C ALA A 498 14.73 -8.05 -33.93
N ALA A 499 13.58 -7.38 -33.74
CA ALA A 499 12.52 -7.29 -34.74
C ALA A 499 12.99 -6.59 -36.03
N VAL A 500 13.77 -5.52 -35.91
CA VAL A 500 14.39 -4.83 -37.07
C VAL A 500 15.38 -5.75 -37.79
N VAL A 501 16.24 -6.49 -37.06
CA VAL A 501 17.14 -7.48 -37.65
C VAL A 501 16.36 -8.59 -38.36
N ILE A 502 15.30 -9.13 -37.76
CA ILE A 502 14.41 -10.11 -38.40
C ILE A 502 13.78 -9.53 -39.66
N VAL A 503 13.26 -8.30 -39.63
CA VAL A 503 12.70 -7.62 -40.83
C VAL A 503 13.77 -7.40 -41.90
N LEU A 504 15.02 -7.09 -41.53
CA LEU A 504 16.13 -6.95 -42.48
C LEU A 504 16.59 -8.30 -43.07
N VAL A 505 16.59 -9.37 -42.27
CA VAL A 505 16.89 -10.74 -42.72
C VAL A 505 15.78 -11.27 -43.61
N VAL A 506 14.51 -11.16 -43.22
CA VAL A 506 13.34 -11.48 -44.04
C VAL A 506 13.33 -10.62 -45.31
N LYS A 507 13.68 -9.34 -45.26
CA LYS A 507 13.86 -8.50 -46.46
C LYS A 507 14.99 -9.01 -47.36
N LYS A 508 16.15 -9.42 -46.82
CA LYS A 508 17.22 -10.05 -47.61
C LYS A 508 16.76 -11.36 -48.25
N ILE A 509 16.09 -12.24 -47.49
CA ILE A 509 15.55 -13.52 -47.97
C ILE A 509 14.48 -13.29 -49.05
N VAL A 510 13.52 -12.39 -48.84
CA VAL A 510 12.50 -12.03 -49.83
C VAL A 510 13.13 -11.38 -51.07
N CYS A 511 14.14 -10.53 -50.93
CA CYS A 511 14.89 -9.99 -52.08
C CYS A 511 15.67 -11.08 -52.83
N PHE A 512 16.23 -12.08 -52.14
CA PHE A 512 16.91 -13.22 -52.75
C PHE A 512 15.93 -14.18 -53.46
N LEU A 513 14.79 -14.48 -52.84
CA LEU A 513 13.74 -15.31 -53.43
C LEU A 513 13.04 -14.60 -54.61
N THR A 514 12.83 -13.28 -54.54
CA THR A 514 12.28 -12.50 -55.67
C THR A 514 13.31 -12.20 -56.76
N SER A 515 14.62 -12.16 -56.47
CA SER A 515 15.64 -12.15 -57.53
C SER A 515 15.70 -13.47 -58.30
N LYS A 516 15.34 -14.59 -57.66
CA LYS A 516 15.09 -15.89 -58.33
C LYS A 516 13.65 -16.10 -58.84
N SER A 517 12.72 -15.16 -58.62
CA SER A 517 11.31 -15.33 -59.02
C SER A 517 10.79 -14.18 -59.91
N LYS A 518 11.13 -14.27 -61.19
CA LYS A 518 10.36 -13.64 -62.29
C LYS A 518 9.48 -14.67 -63.00
N LYS A 519 8.38 -15.14 -62.37
CA LYS A 519 7.24 -15.70 -63.12
C LYS A 519 5.93 -15.79 -62.32
N LEU A 520 4.84 -15.72 -63.09
CA LEU A 520 3.42 -15.85 -62.72
C LEU A 520 2.78 -14.79 -61.81
N LYS A 521 1.44 -14.73 -61.89
CA LYS A 521 0.55 -13.65 -61.42
C LYS A 521 -0.78 -14.26 -60.93
N ARG A 522 -1.49 -13.51 -60.08
CA ARG A 522 -2.94 -13.57 -59.79
C ARG A 522 -3.42 -14.87 -59.12
N ASN A 523 -3.94 -14.83 -57.89
CA ASN A 523 -5.16 -14.18 -57.34
C ASN A 523 -6.35 -15.15 -57.37
N ILE A 524 -6.97 -15.43 -56.22
CA ILE A 524 -8.44 -15.32 -56.03
C ILE A 524 -8.80 -15.34 -54.52
N VAL A 525 -9.41 -14.22 -54.11
CA VAL A 525 -10.47 -13.99 -53.11
C VAL A 525 -11.05 -15.19 -52.37
N ILE A 526 -11.21 -15.04 -51.05
CA ILE A 526 -12.38 -15.47 -50.26
C ILE A 526 -12.78 -14.32 -49.31
N ARG A 527 -14.06 -14.25 -48.90
CA ARG A 527 -14.69 -13.08 -48.25
C ARG A 527 -14.82 -13.24 -46.73
N GLN A 528 -14.72 -12.12 -45.99
CA GLN A 528 -15.33 -11.97 -44.67
C GLN A 528 -16.87 -11.89 -44.80
N ARG A 529 -17.59 -12.25 -43.73
CA ARG A 529 -18.98 -11.82 -43.49
C ARG A 529 -19.15 -11.41 -42.04
N ILE A 530 -19.81 -10.27 -41.85
CA ILE A 530 -20.33 -9.77 -40.58
C ILE A 530 -21.85 -9.94 -40.62
N PHE A 531 -22.49 -10.14 -39.47
CA PHE A 531 -23.93 -9.93 -39.29
C PHE A 531 -24.18 -9.10 -38.02
N GLN A 532 -25.24 -8.28 -38.03
CA GLN A 532 -25.65 -7.44 -36.90
C GLN A 532 -27.02 -7.87 -36.34
N LYS A 533 -27.41 -7.22 -35.24
CA LYS A 533 -28.67 -7.38 -34.47
C LYS A 533 -29.90 -6.82 -35.24
N ASP A 534 -31.13 -6.70 -34.73
CA ASP A 534 -31.70 -6.60 -33.36
C ASP A 534 -33.19 -7.09 -33.39
N LEU A 535 -34.15 -6.90 -32.45
CA LEU A 535 -34.32 -5.90 -31.38
C LEU A 535 -35.05 -6.46 -30.12
N LYS A 536 -36.38 -6.26 -29.94
CA LYS A 536 -37.19 -6.53 -28.72
C LYS A 536 -38.69 -6.72 -29.02
N LEU A 537 -39.43 -7.36 -28.10
CA LEU A 537 -40.49 -6.79 -27.19
C LEU A 537 -41.00 -7.95 -26.28
N ILE A 538 -41.22 -7.86 -24.95
CA ILE A 538 -42.10 -6.98 -24.11
C ILE A 538 -43.59 -7.33 -24.31
N GLU A 539 -44.48 -7.55 -23.31
CA GLU A 539 -44.48 -7.90 -21.86
C GLU A 539 -45.99 -8.00 -21.43
N THR A 540 -46.50 -8.29 -20.23
CA THR A 540 -46.07 -8.65 -18.83
C THR A 540 -47.21 -9.49 -18.19
N PHE A 541 -47.08 -10.08 -16.99
CA PHE A 541 -48.12 -10.03 -15.90
C PHE A 541 -47.82 -10.90 -14.65
N SER A 542 -47.94 -10.34 -13.43
CA SER A 542 -48.51 -11.02 -12.25
C SER A 542 -48.87 -10.02 -11.12
N LYS A 543 -49.57 -10.50 -10.09
CA LYS A 543 -50.30 -9.75 -9.03
C LYS A 543 -49.48 -9.45 -7.75
N MET A 544 -49.94 -8.43 -7.02
CA MET A 544 -50.31 -8.35 -5.57
C MET A 544 -49.62 -9.32 -4.54
N GLU A 545 -49.41 -8.98 -3.26
CA GLU A 545 -49.91 -7.85 -2.43
C GLU A 545 -49.00 -7.51 -1.22
N LYS A 546 -49.49 -6.67 -0.30
CA LYS A 546 -48.81 -6.14 0.90
C LYS A 546 -48.83 -7.14 2.06
N LEU A 547 -47.75 -7.25 2.85
CA LEU A 547 -47.77 -7.23 4.34
C LEU A 547 -46.36 -7.23 4.98
N ARG A 548 -45.70 -6.08 5.15
CA ARG A 548 -44.44 -5.95 5.92
C ARG A 548 -44.29 -4.61 6.66
N TYR A 549 -45.16 -4.36 7.65
CA TYR A 549 -45.08 -3.19 8.54
C TYR A 549 -45.04 -3.50 10.05
N LEU A 550 -44.83 -4.76 10.43
CA LEU A 550 -44.84 -5.22 11.84
C LEU A 550 -43.48 -5.76 12.33
N LEU A 551 -42.37 -5.27 11.78
CA LEU A 551 -41.01 -5.77 12.09
C LEU A 551 -39.95 -4.65 12.21
N PHE A 552 -40.37 -3.39 12.21
CA PHE A 552 -39.48 -2.22 12.20
C PHE A 552 -39.14 -1.67 13.59
N PHE A 553 -39.95 -1.98 14.62
CA PHE A 553 -39.92 -1.29 15.92
C PHE A 553 -39.28 -2.06 17.09
N VAL A 554 -38.79 -3.29 16.88
CA VAL A 554 -38.19 -4.13 17.96
C VAL A 554 -36.65 -4.11 17.93
N VAL A 555 -36.03 -3.62 16.85
CA VAL A 555 -34.57 -3.70 16.63
C VAL A 555 -33.78 -2.56 17.31
N LEU A 556 -34.47 -1.58 17.92
CA LEU A 556 -33.89 -0.28 18.29
C LEU A 556 -33.32 -0.16 19.72
N SER A 557 -33.14 -1.26 20.47
CA SER A 557 -32.70 -1.19 21.88
C SER A 557 -31.90 -2.40 22.40
N LEU A 558 -30.88 -2.84 21.66
CA LEU A 558 -29.82 -3.72 22.21
C LEU A 558 -28.44 -3.22 21.79
N CYS A 559 -27.58 -2.94 22.77
CA CYS A 559 -26.14 -2.81 22.55
C CYS A 559 -25.53 -4.21 22.54
N THR A 560 -25.30 -4.77 21.36
CA THR A 560 -24.67 -6.10 21.20
C THR A 560 -23.15 -5.98 21.12
N CYS A 561 -22.45 -6.82 21.86
CA CYS A 561 -21.09 -7.22 21.47
C CYS A 561 -21.24 -8.26 20.36
N ASP A 562 -21.11 -7.83 19.10
CA ASP A 562 -21.32 -8.70 17.94
C ASP A 562 -20.18 -9.72 17.80
N ALA A 563 -20.40 -10.91 18.36
CA ALA A 563 -19.56 -12.08 18.14
C ALA A 563 -19.76 -12.62 16.71
N TYR A 564 -18.93 -12.15 15.77
CA TYR A 564 -18.97 -12.61 14.38
C TYR A 564 -18.75 -14.13 14.25
N LYS A 565 -19.46 -14.75 13.30
CA LYS A 565 -19.24 -16.14 12.88
C LYS A 565 -18.20 -16.19 11.77
N ILE A 566 -17.07 -16.84 12.00
CA ILE A 566 -15.92 -16.84 11.09
C ILE A 566 -15.61 -18.27 10.63
N LEU A 567 -15.44 -18.45 9.33
CA LEU A 567 -14.91 -19.70 8.75
C LEU A 567 -13.43 -19.52 8.43
N VAL A 568 -12.56 -20.27 9.09
CA VAL A 568 -11.12 -20.32 8.83
C VAL A 568 -10.79 -21.60 8.07
N VAL A 569 -10.01 -21.51 6.98
CA VAL A 569 -9.68 -22.65 6.11
C VAL A 569 -8.17 -22.74 5.92
N PHE A 570 -7.53 -23.74 6.55
CA PHE A 570 -6.12 -24.11 6.35
C PHE A 570 -6.07 -25.63 6.18
N SER A 571 -6.04 -26.12 4.95
CA SER A 571 -6.05 -27.58 4.69
C SER A 571 -4.66 -28.16 4.41
N ASN A 572 -3.64 -27.30 4.32
CA ASN A 572 -2.27 -27.69 4.02
C ASN A 572 -1.66 -28.51 5.19
N PRO A 573 -1.24 -29.77 4.96
CA PRO A 573 -0.74 -30.66 6.01
C PRO A 573 0.75 -30.44 6.36
N ASN A 574 1.34 -29.29 6.03
CA ASN A 574 2.68 -28.91 6.46
C ASN A 574 2.62 -28.23 7.85
N PRO A 575 3.44 -28.62 8.85
CA PRO A 575 3.30 -28.14 10.23
C PRO A 575 3.34 -26.62 10.43
N SER A 576 4.09 -25.90 9.59
CA SER A 576 4.12 -24.43 9.58
C SER A 576 2.76 -23.81 9.28
N HIS A 577 1.96 -24.43 8.42
CA HIS A 577 0.62 -23.97 8.05
C HIS A 577 -0.38 -24.22 9.19
N GLY A 578 -0.28 -25.36 9.87
CA GLY A 578 -1.02 -25.64 11.10
C GLY A 578 -0.75 -24.60 12.19
N ILE A 579 0.53 -24.32 12.48
CA ILE A 579 0.94 -23.31 13.50
C ILE A 579 0.32 -21.93 13.22
N LEU A 580 0.19 -21.54 11.95
CA LEU A 580 -0.46 -20.29 11.54
C LEU A 580 -1.98 -20.34 11.77
N GLY A 581 -2.67 -21.34 11.24
CA GLY A 581 -4.12 -21.48 11.40
C GLY A 581 -4.56 -21.62 12.86
N ASP A 582 -3.85 -22.44 13.65
CA ASP A 582 -4.09 -22.66 15.08
C ASP A 582 -4.02 -21.33 15.87
N ASN A 583 -2.99 -20.51 15.61
CA ASN A 583 -2.84 -19.20 16.25
C ASN A 583 -3.84 -18.16 15.74
N MET A 584 -4.25 -18.24 14.46
CA MET A 584 -5.30 -17.36 13.93
C MET A 584 -6.62 -17.61 14.66
N VAL A 585 -6.99 -18.89 14.81
CA VAL A 585 -8.18 -19.32 15.56
C VAL A 585 -8.08 -18.89 17.03
N LYS A 586 -6.91 -19.01 17.67
CA LYS A 586 -6.64 -18.53 19.04
C LYS A 586 -6.92 -17.03 19.19
N HIS A 587 -6.43 -16.17 18.28
CA HIS A 587 -6.66 -14.71 18.34
C HIS A 587 -8.13 -14.34 18.11
N LEU A 588 -8.80 -14.97 17.14
CA LEU A 588 -10.21 -14.70 16.82
C LEU A 588 -11.15 -15.16 17.96
N LEU A 589 -10.91 -16.32 18.56
CA LEU A 589 -11.63 -16.77 19.76
C LEU A 589 -11.37 -15.83 20.96
N SER A 590 -10.18 -15.25 21.06
CA SER A 590 -9.82 -14.30 22.12
C SER A 590 -10.50 -12.92 21.95
N ALA A 591 -10.83 -12.54 20.71
CA ALA A 591 -11.72 -11.42 20.40
C ALA A 591 -13.22 -11.74 20.65
N GLY A 592 -13.55 -12.96 21.09
CA GLY A 592 -14.92 -13.38 21.37
C GLY A 592 -15.73 -13.83 20.16
N HIS A 593 -15.11 -14.03 18.99
CA HIS A 593 -15.77 -14.51 17.78
C HIS A 593 -16.08 -16.01 17.84
N GLU A 594 -17.10 -16.46 17.10
CA GLU A 594 -17.42 -17.88 16.93
C GLU A 594 -16.69 -18.42 15.69
N VAL A 595 -15.77 -19.37 15.87
CA VAL A 595 -14.90 -19.84 14.79
C VAL A 595 -15.22 -21.28 14.41
N THR A 596 -15.51 -21.52 13.12
CA THR A 596 -15.39 -22.84 12.48
C THR A 596 -14.04 -22.93 11.77
N TYR A 597 -13.31 -24.03 11.96
CA TYR A 597 -11.96 -24.21 11.43
C TYR A 597 -11.84 -25.51 10.65
N ILE A 598 -11.58 -25.40 9.34
CA ILE A 598 -11.22 -26.53 8.48
C ILE A 598 -9.71 -26.75 8.60
N THR A 599 -9.30 -27.91 9.13
CA THR A 599 -7.90 -28.22 9.45
C THR A 599 -7.60 -29.72 9.38
N PRO A 600 -6.38 -30.13 8.98
CA PRO A 600 -5.95 -31.53 9.08
C PRO A 600 -5.48 -31.90 10.51
N TYR A 601 -5.30 -30.92 11.41
CA TYR A 601 -4.67 -31.11 12.73
C TYR A 601 -5.67 -31.30 13.89
N ILE A 602 -6.82 -31.95 13.65
CA ILE A 602 -7.89 -32.01 14.66
C ILE A 602 -7.45 -32.63 16.00
N GLU A 603 -6.58 -33.65 16.01
CA GLU A 603 -6.14 -34.32 17.24
C GLU A 603 -5.15 -33.50 18.10
N THR A 604 -4.41 -32.54 17.52
CA THR A 604 -3.55 -31.65 18.34
C THR A 604 -4.37 -30.59 19.07
N LEU A 605 -5.52 -30.20 18.49
CA LEU A 605 -6.43 -29.15 18.97
C LEU A 605 -7.55 -29.65 19.87
N LYS A 606 -7.90 -30.93 19.76
CA LYS A 606 -8.98 -31.60 20.50
C LYS A 606 -8.89 -31.30 22.00
N ASN A 607 -10.00 -30.83 22.58
CA ASN A 607 -10.11 -30.39 23.98
C ASN A 607 -9.25 -29.16 24.39
N LYS A 608 -8.50 -28.54 23.46
CA LYS A 608 -7.68 -27.33 23.72
C LYS A 608 -8.26 -26.04 23.10
N THR A 609 -9.27 -26.15 22.24
CA THR A 609 -9.93 -25.01 21.58
C THR A 609 -11.45 -25.08 21.74
N LYS A 610 -12.10 -23.92 21.62
CA LYS A 610 -13.57 -23.77 21.56
C LYS A 610 -14.12 -23.71 20.13
N ALA A 611 -13.25 -23.71 19.12
CA ALA A 611 -13.66 -23.67 17.72
C ALA A 611 -14.38 -24.96 17.29
N HIS A 612 -15.32 -24.85 16.36
CA HIS A 612 -15.94 -25.98 15.70
C HIS A 612 -14.99 -26.53 14.62
N LEU A 613 -14.39 -27.68 14.88
CA LEU A 613 -13.35 -28.27 14.02
C LEU A 613 -13.94 -29.16 12.92
N VAL A 614 -13.47 -28.97 11.69
CA VAL A 614 -13.88 -29.71 10.49
C VAL A 614 -12.65 -30.44 9.95
N ASP A 615 -12.60 -31.75 10.20
CA ASP A 615 -11.44 -32.60 9.90
C ASP A 615 -11.23 -32.82 8.40
N VAL A 616 -10.05 -32.42 7.92
CA VAL A 616 -9.50 -32.73 6.59
C VAL A 616 -8.16 -33.46 6.66
N GLY A 617 -7.92 -34.24 7.71
CA GLY A 617 -6.70 -35.01 7.95
C GLY A 617 -6.34 -36.00 6.83
N ASN A 618 -7.26 -36.26 5.89
CA ASN A 618 -6.97 -36.99 4.66
C ASN A 618 -5.91 -36.30 3.77
N THR A 619 -5.72 -34.98 3.86
CA THR A 619 -4.71 -34.26 3.05
C THR A 619 -3.28 -34.70 3.37
N HIS A 620 -2.99 -35.21 4.58
CA HIS A 620 -1.66 -35.71 4.96
C HIS A 620 -1.06 -36.73 3.99
N LYS A 621 -1.87 -37.46 3.21
CA LYS A 621 -1.38 -38.38 2.17
C LYS A 621 -0.51 -37.70 1.11
N ILE A 622 -0.71 -36.40 0.86
CA ILE A 622 0.14 -35.63 -0.08
C ILE A 622 1.59 -35.52 0.40
N LEU A 623 1.83 -35.58 1.72
CA LEU A 623 3.19 -35.58 2.27
C LEU A 623 3.95 -36.84 1.87
N GLU A 624 3.25 -37.93 1.55
CA GLU A 624 3.90 -39.17 1.10
C GLU A 624 4.37 -39.06 -0.34
N VAL A 625 3.57 -38.43 -1.21
CA VAL A 625 3.96 -38.08 -2.59
C VAL A 625 5.11 -37.06 -2.59
N ALA A 626 5.16 -36.17 -1.60
CA ALA A 626 6.20 -35.16 -1.48
C ALA A 626 7.52 -35.64 -0.83
N LYS A 627 7.60 -36.89 -0.32
CA LYS A 627 8.83 -37.43 0.31
C LYS A 627 9.99 -37.44 -0.67
N ASP A 628 9.79 -38.02 -1.85
CA ASP A 628 10.85 -38.25 -2.84
C ASP A 628 11.42 -36.94 -3.41
N ILE A 629 10.62 -35.87 -3.40
CA ILE A 629 10.98 -34.52 -3.87
C ILE A 629 11.76 -33.72 -2.80
N MET A 630 11.59 -34.05 -1.51
CA MET A 630 12.26 -33.41 -0.37
C MET A 630 13.42 -34.23 0.19
N ASP A 631 13.85 -35.28 -0.51
CA ASP A 631 14.95 -36.15 -0.08
C ASP A 631 16.29 -35.42 -0.11
N LEU A 632 16.92 -35.29 1.07
CA LEU A 632 18.17 -34.55 1.24
C LEU A 632 19.34 -35.14 0.45
N LYS A 633 19.35 -36.45 0.17
CA LYS A 633 20.42 -37.08 -0.61
C LYS A 633 20.27 -36.73 -2.09
N GLN A 634 19.07 -36.85 -2.66
CA GLN A 634 18.80 -36.48 -4.06
C GLN A 634 19.04 -34.98 -4.32
N ILE A 635 18.73 -34.13 -3.34
CA ILE A 635 19.06 -32.70 -3.39
C ILE A 635 20.58 -32.48 -3.37
N LEU A 636 21.33 -33.19 -2.51
CA LEU A 636 22.80 -33.10 -2.44
C LEU A 636 23.50 -33.66 -3.68
N GLU A 637 22.93 -34.68 -4.33
CA GLU A 637 23.41 -35.27 -5.59
C GLU A 637 23.00 -34.46 -6.83
N GLY A 638 22.09 -33.49 -6.69
CA GLY A 638 21.55 -32.70 -7.81
C GLY A 638 20.67 -33.53 -8.77
N THR A 639 20.14 -34.65 -8.32
CA THR A 639 19.34 -35.60 -9.13
C THR A 639 17.86 -35.28 -9.16
N VAL A 640 17.38 -34.43 -8.25
CA VAL A 640 16.05 -33.81 -8.27
C VAL A 640 16.18 -32.33 -8.65
N GLU A 641 15.50 -31.90 -9.71
CA GLU A 641 15.36 -30.48 -10.02
C GLU A 641 14.53 -29.78 -8.93
N SER A 642 14.89 -28.54 -8.59
CA SER A 642 14.11 -27.75 -7.62
C SER A 642 12.65 -27.63 -8.06
N PRO A 643 11.65 -27.77 -7.16
CA PRO A 643 10.24 -27.80 -7.52
C PRO A 643 9.81 -26.62 -8.40
N ASP A 644 9.58 -26.91 -9.68
CA ASP A 644 9.07 -25.97 -10.66
C ASP A 644 7.61 -25.61 -10.34
N PHE A 645 7.12 -24.49 -10.91
CA PHE A 645 5.75 -24.03 -10.67
C PHE A 645 4.72 -25.14 -10.89
N LYS A 646 4.81 -25.90 -11.99
CA LYS A 646 3.81 -26.91 -12.34
C LYS A 646 3.67 -27.95 -11.23
N LEU A 647 4.79 -28.49 -10.73
CA LEU A 647 4.77 -29.48 -9.64
C LEU A 647 4.18 -28.90 -8.35
N MET A 648 4.57 -27.68 -7.98
CA MET A 648 4.01 -27.00 -6.79
C MET A 648 2.50 -26.77 -6.91
N PHE A 649 2.03 -26.27 -8.06
CA PHE A 649 0.62 -26.00 -8.32
C PHE A 649 -0.22 -27.30 -8.41
N GLU A 650 0.31 -28.39 -8.98
CA GLU A 650 -0.36 -29.71 -8.99
C GLU A 650 -0.57 -30.26 -7.57
N LEU A 651 0.44 -30.15 -6.69
CA LEU A 651 0.33 -30.58 -5.29
C LEU A 651 -0.72 -29.79 -4.51
N VAL A 652 -0.74 -28.46 -4.60
CA VAL A 652 -1.71 -27.63 -3.86
C VAL A 652 -3.12 -27.69 -4.47
N SER A 653 -3.25 -27.84 -5.79
CA SER A 653 -4.55 -28.12 -6.44
C SER A 653 -5.13 -29.46 -5.97
N THR A 654 -4.27 -30.48 -5.81
CA THR A 654 -4.65 -31.78 -5.26
C THR A 654 -5.11 -31.68 -3.81
N ILE A 655 -4.42 -30.90 -2.97
CA ILE A 655 -4.90 -30.55 -1.61
C ILE A 655 -6.28 -29.89 -1.68
N GLY A 656 -6.53 -29.01 -2.66
CA GLY A 656 -7.83 -28.41 -2.95
C GLY A 656 -8.93 -29.42 -3.25
N ASP A 657 -8.72 -30.33 -4.21
CA ASP A 657 -9.68 -31.40 -4.54
C ASP A 657 -9.92 -32.32 -3.34
N MET A 658 -8.88 -32.70 -2.61
CA MET A 658 -8.95 -33.53 -1.39
C MET A 658 -9.69 -32.82 -0.23
N THR A 659 -9.68 -31.49 -0.20
CA THR A 659 -10.40 -30.68 0.80
C THR A 659 -11.87 -30.52 0.40
N LEU A 660 -12.14 -30.12 -0.84
CA LEU A 660 -13.50 -29.89 -1.33
C LEU A 660 -14.30 -31.20 -1.49
N SER A 661 -13.64 -32.33 -1.75
CA SER A 661 -14.28 -33.67 -1.80
C SER A 661 -14.50 -34.33 -0.43
N ASN A 662 -13.87 -33.81 0.64
CA ASN A 662 -13.97 -34.41 1.97
C ASN A 662 -15.43 -34.38 2.49
N ALA A 663 -15.91 -35.50 3.03
CA ALA A 663 -17.30 -35.67 3.48
C ALA A 663 -17.72 -34.68 4.59
N ASN A 664 -16.81 -34.28 5.48
CA ASN A 664 -17.06 -33.26 6.51
C ASN A 664 -17.24 -31.87 5.89
N VAL A 665 -16.44 -31.53 4.87
CA VAL A 665 -16.55 -30.27 4.14
C VAL A 665 -17.81 -30.25 3.25
N GLN A 666 -18.08 -31.33 2.51
CA GLN A 666 -19.29 -31.50 1.70
C GLN A 666 -20.58 -31.52 2.55
N LYS A 667 -20.50 -31.91 3.83
CA LYS A 667 -21.58 -31.78 4.83
C LYS A 667 -21.74 -30.32 5.31
N LEU A 668 -20.63 -29.65 5.67
CA LEU A 668 -20.64 -28.25 6.11
C LEU A 668 -21.24 -27.34 5.02
N LEU A 669 -20.76 -27.49 3.77
CA LEU A 669 -21.21 -26.75 2.60
C LEU A 669 -22.72 -26.92 2.33
N ARG A 670 -23.29 -28.09 2.65
CA ARG A 670 -24.71 -28.40 2.42
C ARG A 670 -25.66 -27.97 3.55
N ASP A 671 -25.19 -27.80 4.77
CA ASP A 671 -26.06 -27.47 5.92
C ASP A 671 -26.64 -26.05 5.80
N PRO A 672 -27.96 -25.89 5.58
CA PRO A 672 -28.59 -24.58 5.37
C PRO A 672 -28.65 -23.73 6.66
N LYS A 673 -28.25 -24.30 7.81
CA LYS A 673 -28.14 -23.56 9.08
C LYS A 673 -26.80 -22.81 9.22
N GLN A 674 -25.76 -23.23 8.50
CA GLN A 674 -24.44 -22.61 8.57
C GLN A 674 -24.44 -21.25 7.88
N LYS A 675 -23.90 -20.25 8.57
CA LYS A 675 -23.72 -18.87 8.09
C LYS A 675 -22.47 -18.30 8.74
N PHE A 676 -21.73 -17.52 7.95
CA PHE A 676 -20.53 -16.83 8.38
C PHE A 676 -20.62 -15.37 7.95
N ASP A 677 -20.11 -14.47 8.77
CA ASP A 677 -20.03 -13.04 8.48
C ASP A 677 -18.79 -12.72 7.62
N VAL A 678 -17.74 -13.54 7.77
CA VAL A 678 -16.52 -13.50 6.94
C VAL A 678 -15.84 -14.87 6.89
N ILE A 679 -15.18 -15.16 5.77
CA ILE A 679 -14.31 -16.35 5.58
C ILE A 679 -12.86 -15.88 5.52
N ILE A 680 -11.95 -16.60 6.15
CA ILE A 680 -10.49 -16.44 5.96
C ILE A 680 -9.95 -17.71 5.31
N ALA A 681 -9.46 -17.57 4.09
CA ALA A 681 -8.93 -18.66 3.28
C ALA A 681 -7.41 -18.59 3.21
N GLU A 682 -6.73 -19.69 3.55
CA GLU A 682 -5.30 -19.87 3.28
C GLU A 682 -5.02 -19.74 1.77
N PHE A 683 -4.08 -18.87 1.41
CA PHE A 683 -3.47 -18.82 0.09
C PHE A 683 -2.08 -19.43 0.13
N MET A 684 -1.93 -20.55 -0.58
CA MET A 684 -0.65 -21.18 -0.92
C MET A 684 -0.73 -21.69 -2.36
N PHE A 685 -0.76 -20.75 -3.32
CA PHE A 685 -0.86 -21.03 -4.76
C PHE A 685 -2.10 -21.84 -5.20
N ASN A 686 -3.18 -21.73 -4.43
CA ASN A 686 -4.48 -22.37 -4.66
C ASN A 686 -5.58 -21.33 -4.41
N GLU A 687 -6.56 -21.24 -5.30
CA GLU A 687 -7.60 -20.20 -5.32
C GLU A 687 -9.00 -20.78 -5.05
N LEU A 688 -9.13 -22.11 -4.96
CA LEU A 688 -10.38 -22.85 -4.78
C LEU A 688 -11.15 -22.45 -3.52
N PHE A 689 -10.46 -22.00 -2.47
CA PHE A 689 -11.11 -21.59 -1.22
C PHE A 689 -11.84 -20.24 -1.31
N SER A 690 -11.67 -19.49 -2.41
CA SER A 690 -12.58 -18.37 -2.74
C SER A 690 -14.03 -18.84 -2.91
N THR A 691 -14.26 -20.09 -3.32
CA THR A 691 -15.59 -20.65 -3.63
C THR A 691 -16.50 -20.81 -2.40
N PHE A 692 -15.94 -20.87 -1.19
CA PHE A 692 -16.73 -20.82 0.05
C PHE A 692 -17.57 -19.53 0.13
N SER A 693 -17.09 -18.41 -0.43
CA SER A 693 -17.85 -17.15 -0.46
C SER A 693 -19.10 -17.22 -1.35
N ALA A 694 -19.06 -18.00 -2.44
CA ALA A 694 -20.23 -18.26 -3.26
C ALA A 694 -21.30 -19.04 -2.49
N VAL A 695 -20.87 -20.00 -1.65
CA VAL A 695 -21.80 -20.83 -0.87
C VAL A 695 -22.41 -20.04 0.29
N TYR A 696 -21.62 -19.30 1.07
CA TYR A 696 -22.15 -18.58 2.25
C TYR A 696 -22.65 -17.16 1.96
N GLN A 697 -22.38 -16.61 0.76
CA GLN A 697 -22.81 -15.26 0.33
C GLN A 697 -22.30 -14.13 1.26
N CYS A 698 -21.10 -14.32 1.81
CA CYS A 698 -20.42 -13.37 2.71
C CYS A 698 -19.06 -12.92 2.13
N PRO A 699 -18.49 -11.80 2.62
CA PRO A 699 -17.10 -11.43 2.35
C PRO A 699 -16.10 -12.55 2.65
N TYR A 700 -14.96 -12.53 1.97
CA TYR A 700 -13.81 -13.34 2.34
C TYR A 700 -12.49 -12.57 2.29
N ILE A 701 -11.48 -13.15 2.93
CA ILE A 701 -10.13 -12.63 3.12
C ILE A 701 -9.14 -13.71 2.69
N TRP A 702 -8.11 -13.35 1.94
CA TRP A 702 -6.97 -14.23 1.69
C TRP A 702 -5.96 -14.14 2.84
N PHE A 703 -5.30 -15.25 3.20
CA PHE A 703 -4.15 -15.25 4.10
C PHE A 703 -2.93 -15.83 3.38
N SER A 704 -1.95 -14.98 3.06
CA SER A 704 -0.67 -15.41 2.46
C SER A 704 0.29 -15.87 3.55
N THR A 705 0.71 -17.13 3.45
CA THR A 705 1.64 -17.80 4.37
C THR A 705 3.09 -17.33 4.19
N ILE A 706 3.41 -16.73 3.04
CA ILE A 706 4.76 -16.28 2.60
C ILE A 706 4.80 -14.77 2.32
N GLU A 707 5.98 -14.24 1.96
CA GLU A 707 6.17 -12.84 1.54
C GLU A 707 5.29 -12.46 0.32
N PRO A 708 4.93 -11.16 0.18
CA PRO A 708 4.21 -10.69 -0.99
C PRO A 708 5.01 -10.99 -2.26
N ASN A 709 4.33 -11.64 -3.19
CA ASN A 709 4.88 -12.11 -4.46
C ASN A 709 3.87 -11.80 -5.57
N TRP A 710 4.31 -11.84 -6.83
CA TRP A 710 3.49 -11.41 -7.96
C TRP A 710 2.23 -12.26 -8.17
N ILE A 711 2.23 -13.53 -7.75
CA ILE A 711 1.04 -14.42 -7.82
C ILE A 711 0.02 -13.99 -6.76
N ALA A 712 0.46 -13.88 -5.50
CA ALA A 712 -0.41 -13.47 -4.40
C ALA A 712 -0.99 -12.06 -4.60
N LEU A 713 -0.18 -11.09 -5.05
CA LEU A 713 -0.64 -9.72 -5.26
C LEU A 713 -1.55 -9.58 -6.48
N HIS A 714 -1.46 -10.45 -7.49
CA HIS A 714 -2.39 -10.45 -8.62
C HIS A 714 -3.86 -10.66 -8.21
N LEU A 715 -4.10 -11.33 -7.07
CA LEU A 715 -5.45 -11.53 -6.52
C LEU A 715 -6.06 -10.28 -5.87
N VAL A 716 -5.26 -9.24 -5.60
CA VAL A 716 -5.68 -8.03 -4.87
C VAL A 716 -5.24 -6.70 -5.52
N SER A 717 -4.37 -6.73 -6.53
CA SER A 717 -3.91 -5.60 -7.37
C SER A 717 -3.23 -6.10 -8.65
N ASP A 718 -2.43 -5.25 -9.28
CA ASP A 718 -1.43 -5.56 -10.30
C ASP A 718 -0.23 -6.39 -9.76
N PRO A 719 0.48 -7.13 -10.64
CA PRO A 719 1.67 -7.88 -10.26
C PRO A 719 2.91 -6.99 -10.06
N MET A 720 3.86 -7.50 -9.27
CA MET A 720 5.09 -6.80 -8.89
C MET A 720 6.04 -6.60 -10.07
N ASN A 721 6.69 -5.43 -10.15
CA ASN A 721 7.64 -5.08 -11.21
C ASN A 721 8.96 -5.93 -11.11
N PRO A 722 9.25 -6.85 -12.05
CA PRO A 722 10.46 -7.69 -12.01
C PRO A 722 11.80 -6.94 -12.22
N ALA A 723 11.80 -5.63 -12.50
CA ALA A 723 13.04 -4.86 -12.59
C ALA A 723 13.73 -4.65 -11.22
N TYR A 724 12.99 -4.78 -10.12
CA TYR A 724 13.50 -4.60 -8.75
C TYR A 724 12.84 -5.50 -7.68
N ASN A 725 11.91 -6.37 -8.06
CA ASN A 725 11.36 -7.40 -7.17
C ASN A 725 11.79 -8.79 -7.68
N SER A 726 12.39 -9.61 -6.81
CA SER A 726 12.78 -10.98 -7.16
C SER A 726 11.62 -11.94 -6.91
N ASP A 727 11.49 -12.95 -7.76
CA ASP A 727 10.67 -14.12 -7.46
C ASP A 727 11.21 -14.86 -6.21
N TYR A 728 10.29 -15.41 -5.41
CA TYR A 728 10.62 -16.10 -4.16
C TYR A 728 11.50 -17.34 -4.39
N LEU A 729 11.47 -17.95 -5.58
CA LEU A 729 12.32 -19.08 -5.97
C LEU A 729 13.77 -18.68 -6.31
N HIS A 730 14.02 -17.44 -6.74
CA HIS A 730 15.33 -16.99 -7.18
C HIS A 730 16.21 -16.44 -6.06
N GLY A 731 15.60 -15.78 -5.08
CA GLY A 731 16.30 -15.20 -3.94
C GLY A 731 17.24 -14.02 -4.26
N ARG A 732 17.09 -13.33 -5.40
CA ARG A 732 17.96 -12.19 -5.75
C ARG A 732 17.65 -10.97 -4.87
N ILE A 733 18.67 -10.12 -4.66
CA ILE A 733 18.55 -8.84 -3.96
C ILE A 733 18.87 -7.72 -4.96
N PRO A 734 18.01 -6.70 -5.14
CA PRO A 734 18.26 -5.61 -6.09
C PRO A 734 19.37 -4.67 -5.60
N PRO A 735 20.00 -3.88 -6.51
CA PRO A 735 19.67 -3.70 -7.93
C PRO A 735 20.14 -4.88 -8.81
N PHE A 736 19.30 -5.28 -9.77
CA PHE A 736 19.54 -6.41 -10.67
C PHE A 736 20.32 -6.01 -11.93
N SER A 737 21.19 -6.91 -12.42
CA SER A 737 21.78 -6.78 -13.75
C SER A 737 20.73 -6.96 -14.87
N PHE A 738 21.08 -6.59 -16.10
CA PHE A 738 20.21 -6.79 -17.27
C PHE A 738 19.79 -8.26 -17.45
N LYS A 739 20.72 -9.21 -17.25
CA LYS A 739 20.44 -10.64 -17.34
C LYS A 739 19.39 -11.05 -16.31
N GLU A 740 19.59 -10.64 -15.06
CA GLU A 740 18.69 -11.01 -13.96
C GLU A 740 17.29 -10.40 -14.16
N ARG A 741 17.17 -9.14 -14.63
CA ARG A 741 15.86 -8.56 -14.98
C ARG A 741 15.14 -9.32 -16.10
N VAL A 742 15.87 -9.88 -17.06
CA VAL A 742 15.30 -10.77 -18.09
C VAL A 742 14.84 -12.10 -17.47
N GLU A 743 15.60 -12.67 -16.53
CA GLU A 743 15.24 -13.92 -15.84
C GLU A 743 14.04 -13.78 -14.90
N GLU A 744 13.95 -12.69 -14.13
CA GLU A 744 12.77 -12.36 -13.30
C GLU A 744 11.51 -12.17 -14.17
N LEU A 745 11.60 -11.36 -15.24
CA LEU A 745 10.50 -11.14 -16.17
C LEU A 745 10.07 -12.44 -16.89
N TRP A 746 11.03 -13.26 -17.32
CA TRP A 746 10.74 -14.54 -17.97
C TRP A 746 10.05 -15.52 -17.01
N THR A 747 10.44 -15.53 -15.74
CA THR A 747 9.83 -16.38 -14.71
C THR A 747 8.39 -15.97 -14.42
N GLN A 748 8.10 -14.66 -14.34
CA GLN A 748 6.70 -14.18 -14.29
C GLN A 748 5.91 -14.58 -15.54
N ILE A 749 6.49 -14.45 -16.75
CA ILE A 749 5.82 -14.84 -18.00
C ILE A 749 5.54 -16.36 -18.04
N LYS A 750 6.50 -17.21 -17.65
CA LYS A 750 6.31 -18.67 -17.55
C LYS A 750 5.23 -19.01 -16.53
N GLY A 751 5.28 -18.40 -15.34
CA GLY A 751 4.28 -18.62 -14.29
C GLY A 751 2.87 -18.19 -14.74
N LEU A 752 2.73 -17.00 -15.34
CA LEU A 752 1.47 -16.52 -15.90
C LEU A 752 0.93 -17.42 -17.02
N TYR A 753 1.80 -18.01 -17.84
CA TYR A 753 1.38 -19.00 -18.84
C TYR A 753 0.76 -20.23 -18.18
N HIS A 754 1.47 -20.91 -17.28
CA HIS A 754 0.96 -22.11 -16.62
C HIS A 754 -0.29 -21.81 -15.78
N TYR A 755 -0.35 -20.65 -15.14
CA TYR A 755 -1.54 -20.19 -14.40
C TYR A 755 -2.79 -20.06 -15.27
N ASN A 756 -2.70 -19.40 -16.43
CA ASN A 756 -3.87 -19.18 -17.31
C ASN A 756 -4.24 -20.41 -18.14
N PHE A 757 -3.30 -21.32 -18.44
CA PHE A 757 -3.55 -22.45 -19.34
C PHE A 757 -3.62 -23.83 -18.65
N ASP A 758 -2.83 -24.06 -17.60
CA ASP A 758 -2.80 -25.34 -16.90
C ASP A 758 -3.64 -25.28 -15.60
N PHE A 759 -3.33 -24.34 -14.70
CA PHE A 759 -3.88 -24.34 -13.33
C PHE A 759 -5.33 -23.86 -13.26
N TYR A 760 -5.67 -22.77 -13.96
CA TYR A 760 -7.05 -22.26 -13.99
C TYR A 760 -8.06 -23.32 -14.43
N ASN A 761 -7.73 -24.10 -15.47
CA ASN A 761 -8.60 -25.15 -16.00
C ASN A 761 -8.75 -26.33 -15.03
N ALA A 762 -7.69 -26.69 -14.30
CA ALA A 762 -7.73 -27.74 -13.29
C ALA A 762 -8.59 -27.32 -12.08
N GLU A 763 -8.43 -26.10 -11.58
CA GLU A 763 -9.23 -25.58 -10.47
C GLU A 763 -10.70 -25.34 -10.87
N GLU A 764 -10.98 -24.79 -12.06
CA GLU A 764 -12.37 -24.66 -12.51
C GLU A 764 -13.04 -26.04 -12.60
N ALA A 765 -12.35 -27.07 -13.09
CA ALA A 765 -12.90 -28.43 -13.11
C ALA A 765 -13.23 -28.94 -11.68
N ILE A 766 -12.40 -28.65 -10.68
CA ILE A 766 -12.66 -29.01 -9.27
C ILE A 766 -13.86 -28.22 -8.70
N TYR A 767 -13.98 -26.93 -9.01
CA TYR A 767 -15.14 -26.10 -8.63
C TYR A 767 -16.46 -26.61 -9.24
N GLN A 768 -16.46 -26.90 -10.55
CA GLN A 768 -17.60 -27.45 -11.29
C GLN A 768 -18.02 -28.84 -10.78
N LYS A 769 -17.04 -29.63 -10.32
CA LYS A 769 -17.21 -30.99 -9.76
C LYS A 769 -17.81 -31.01 -8.35
N HIS A 770 -17.38 -30.11 -7.45
CA HIS A 770 -17.70 -30.22 -6.00
C HIS A 770 -18.52 -29.10 -5.38
N VAL A 771 -18.53 -27.89 -5.96
CA VAL A 771 -19.20 -26.72 -5.36
C VAL A 771 -20.41 -26.29 -6.17
N VAL A 772 -20.31 -26.31 -7.51
CA VAL A 772 -21.44 -26.00 -8.40
C VAL A 772 -22.67 -26.91 -8.16
N PRO A 773 -22.55 -28.22 -7.83
CA PRO A 773 -23.69 -29.02 -7.39
C PRO A 773 -24.35 -28.46 -6.12
N VAL A 774 -23.57 -28.12 -5.09
CA VAL A 774 -24.10 -27.55 -3.82
C VAL A 774 -24.83 -26.24 -4.06
N LEU A 775 -24.30 -25.36 -4.91
CA LEU A 775 -24.96 -24.09 -5.27
C LEU A 775 -26.31 -24.35 -5.95
N LYS A 776 -26.37 -25.31 -6.89
CA LYS A 776 -27.61 -25.71 -7.58
C LYS A 776 -28.63 -26.36 -6.63
N GLU A 777 -28.18 -27.27 -5.77
CA GLU A 777 -29.00 -27.91 -4.73
C GLU A 777 -29.62 -26.88 -3.77
N GLN A 778 -28.90 -25.80 -3.47
CA GLN A 778 -29.35 -24.72 -2.58
C GLN A 778 -30.09 -23.57 -3.31
N GLY A 779 -30.31 -23.67 -4.62
CA GLY A 779 -30.97 -22.62 -5.42
C GLY A 779 -30.19 -21.30 -5.50
N LYS A 780 -28.87 -21.34 -5.27
CA LYS A 780 -27.97 -20.18 -5.28
C LYS A 780 -27.46 -19.89 -6.70
N PRO A 781 -27.10 -18.64 -7.02
CA PRO A 781 -26.43 -18.34 -8.28
C PRO A 781 -25.11 -19.11 -8.38
N VAL A 782 -24.78 -19.57 -9.58
CA VAL A 782 -23.47 -20.17 -9.91
C VAL A 782 -22.62 -19.07 -10.56
N PRO A 783 -21.68 -18.45 -9.84
CA PRO A 783 -20.77 -17.48 -10.42
C PRO A 783 -19.69 -18.16 -11.28
N ASP A 784 -19.10 -17.36 -12.16
CA ASP A 784 -17.88 -17.66 -12.89
C ASP A 784 -16.70 -17.85 -11.91
N TYR A 785 -15.87 -18.89 -12.11
CA TYR A 785 -14.74 -19.19 -11.21
C TYR A 785 -13.69 -18.08 -11.21
N ASN A 786 -13.38 -17.53 -12.39
CA ASN A 786 -12.44 -16.43 -12.55
C ASN A 786 -12.90 -15.16 -11.84
N MET A 787 -14.22 -14.94 -11.68
CA MET A 787 -14.76 -13.83 -10.90
C MET A 787 -14.67 -14.00 -9.39
N LEU A 788 -14.58 -15.24 -8.87
CA LEU A 788 -14.55 -15.49 -7.42
C LEU A 788 -13.22 -15.09 -6.79
N LYS A 789 -12.10 -15.49 -7.40
CA LYS A 789 -10.75 -15.30 -6.85
C LYS A 789 -10.29 -13.85 -6.70
N TYR A 790 -10.73 -12.95 -7.58
CA TYR A 790 -10.49 -11.51 -7.47
C TYR A 790 -11.53 -10.79 -6.59
N ASN A 791 -12.53 -11.49 -6.06
CA ASN A 791 -13.57 -10.92 -5.19
C ASN A 791 -13.20 -10.95 -3.69
N ALA A 792 -11.91 -11.05 -3.35
CA ALA A 792 -11.44 -10.92 -1.98
C ALA A 792 -11.72 -9.51 -1.41
N SER A 793 -11.80 -9.38 -0.09
CA SER A 793 -11.95 -8.08 0.59
C SER A 793 -10.58 -7.45 0.83
N LEU A 794 -9.63 -8.25 1.31
CA LEU A 794 -8.21 -7.94 1.50
C LEU A 794 -7.40 -9.25 1.59
N MET A 795 -6.08 -9.14 1.59
CA MET A 795 -5.11 -10.18 1.89
C MET A 795 -4.34 -9.84 3.16
N LEU A 796 -4.32 -10.77 4.11
CA LEU A 796 -3.48 -10.76 5.31
C LEU A 796 -2.14 -11.44 4.96
N GLY A 797 -1.02 -10.77 5.21
CA GLY A 797 0.32 -11.27 4.94
C GLY A 797 1.05 -11.69 6.21
N ASN A 798 1.63 -12.89 6.23
CA ASN A 798 2.41 -13.43 7.36
C ASN A 798 3.77 -12.75 7.59
N THR A 799 4.00 -11.52 7.11
CA THR A 799 5.33 -10.90 7.06
C THR A 799 5.35 -9.48 7.62
N ASN A 800 6.54 -8.89 7.76
CA ASN A 800 6.76 -7.54 8.26
C ASN A 800 7.94 -6.91 7.49
N VAL A 801 7.81 -5.63 7.11
CA VAL A 801 8.82 -4.87 6.34
C VAL A 801 10.20 -4.78 7.03
N ALA A 802 10.26 -4.85 8.36
CA ALA A 802 11.53 -4.96 9.08
C ALA A 802 12.33 -6.22 8.66
N ILE A 803 11.63 -7.31 8.31
CA ILE A 803 12.20 -8.59 7.84
C ILE A 803 12.34 -8.57 6.30
N GLY A 804 11.25 -8.31 5.58
CA GLY A 804 11.13 -8.40 4.13
C GLY A 804 11.75 -7.24 3.33
N ASN A 805 11.42 -7.17 2.03
CA ASN A 805 11.79 -6.03 1.16
C ASN A 805 10.76 -4.89 1.25
N ALA A 806 11.21 -3.64 1.21
CA ALA A 806 10.33 -2.48 1.11
C ALA A 806 9.80 -2.30 -0.32
N MET A 807 8.53 -2.65 -0.52
CA MET A 807 7.86 -2.73 -1.83
C MET A 807 6.49 -2.02 -1.79
N PRO A 808 5.96 -1.50 -2.91
CA PRO A 808 4.60 -0.99 -2.97
C PRO A 808 3.58 -2.10 -2.74
N LEU A 809 2.61 -1.85 -1.87
CA LEU A 809 1.52 -2.77 -1.56
C LEU A 809 0.17 -2.04 -1.67
N PRO A 810 -0.89 -2.69 -2.16
CA PRO A 810 -2.21 -2.08 -2.26
C PRO A 810 -2.83 -1.90 -0.86
N PRO A 811 -3.81 -1.01 -0.66
CA PRO A 811 -4.48 -0.85 0.62
C PRO A 811 -5.24 -2.11 1.07
N SER A 812 -5.51 -3.02 0.13
CA SER A 812 -6.03 -4.38 0.33
C SER A 812 -4.99 -5.41 0.80
N TYR A 813 -3.71 -5.08 1.03
CA TYR A 813 -2.73 -5.99 1.63
C TYR A 813 -2.33 -5.49 3.03
N LYS A 814 -2.33 -6.38 4.04
CA LYS A 814 -2.08 -6.04 5.45
C LYS A 814 -1.05 -6.98 6.08
N HIS A 815 0.07 -6.43 6.52
CA HIS A 815 1.06 -7.17 7.32
C HIS A 815 0.51 -7.54 8.69
N ILE A 816 0.60 -8.83 9.05
CA ILE A 816 0.33 -9.37 10.39
C ILE A 816 1.45 -10.33 10.85
N GLY A 817 2.64 -10.28 10.26
CA GLY A 817 3.72 -11.25 10.51
C GLY A 817 4.14 -11.38 11.98
N GLY A 818 4.17 -12.63 12.46
CA GLY A 818 4.53 -12.97 13.85
C GLY A 818 3.37 -13.05 14.83
N TYR A 819 2.10 -12.99 14.37
CA TYR A 819 0.94 -13.29 15.23
C TYR A 819 0.94 -14.71 15.83
N HIS A 820 1.78 -15.60 15.29
CA HIS A 820 2.00 -16.97 15.77
C HIS A 820 3.01 -17.07 16.94
N ILE A 821 3.59 -15.95 17.38
CA ILE A 821 4.51 -15.89 18.52
C ILE A 821 3.69 -15.63 19.78
N ASP A 822 3.88 -16.44 20.82
CA ASP A 822 3.21 -16.22 22.12
C ASP A 822 3.75 -14.95 22.78
N GLU A 823 2.87 -14.01 23.15
CA GLU A 823 3.27 -12.79 23.88
C GLU A 823 3.87 -13.10 25.27
N GLU A 824 3.44 -14.20 25.89
CA GLU A 824 4.04 -14.78 27.08
C GLU A 824 4.73 -16.09 26.69
N VAL A 825 6.05 -16.02 26.46
CA VAL A 825 6.83 -17.19 26.05
C VAL A 825 6.87 -18.22 27.17
N LYS A 826 6.42 -19.45 26.86
CA LYS A 826 6.36 -20.56 27.82
C LYS A 826 7.77 -20.88 28.37
N PRO A 827 7.91 -21.27 29.65
CA PRO A 827 9.20 -21.67 30.20
C PRO A 827 9.76 -22.91 29.51
N LEU A 828 11.10 -23.01 29.46
CA LEU A 828 11.79 -24.20 28.99
C LEU A 828 11.47 -25.43 29.87
N PRO A 829 11.34 -26.63 29.30
CA PRO A 829 11.44 -27.90 30.03
C PRO A 829 12.68 -27.93 30.91
N GLU A 830 12.57 -28.49 32.11
CA GLU A 830 13.57 -28.38 33.19
C GLU A 830 14.94 -28.98 32.84
N ASP A 831 14.98 -29.97 31.95
CA ASP A 831 16.21 -30.53 31.37
C ASP A 831 16.89 -29.57 30.38
N LEU A 832 16.13 -29.00 29.44
CA LEU A 832 16.64 -27.99 28.50
C LEU A 832 17.05 -26.70 29.23
N LYS A 833 16.26 -26.29 30.22
CA LYS A 833 16.56 -25.14 31.09
C LYS A 833 17.91 -25.33 31.78
N LYS A 834 18.15 -26.50 32.39
CA LYS A 834 19.46 -26.84 33.00
C LYS A 834 20.61 -26.84 31.99
N ILE A 835 20.40 -27.29 30.76
CA ILE A 835 21.44 -27.25 29.71
C ILE A 835 21.77 -25.80 29.32
N MET A 836 20.76 -24.94 29.15
CA MET A 836 20.94 -23.55 28.71
C MET A 836 21.41 -22.61 29.82
N ASP A 837 20.98 -22.79 31.07
CA ASP A 837 21.43 -22.00 32.22
C ASP A 837 22.92 -22.23 32.54
N ASN A 838 23.41 -23.47 32.42
CA ASN A 838 24.82 -23.82 32.68
C ASN A 838 25.77 -23.54 31.49
N ALA A 839 25.26 -23.04 30.36
CA ALA A 839 26.03 -22.80 29.14
C ALA A 839 26.84 -21.49 29.21
N ASN A 840 27.85 -21.42 30.07
CA ASN A 840 28.66 -20.21 30.34
C ASN A 840 29.23 -19.51 29.09
N ASN A 841 29.55 -20.26 28.03
CA ASN A 841 30.07 -19.72 26.77
C ASN A 841 28.98 -19.27 25.79
N GLY A 842 27.71 -19.43 26.16
CA GLY A 842 26.52 -19.28 25.33
C GLY A 842 26.10 -20.57 24.61
N VAL A 843 24.88 -20.56 24.12
CA VAL A 843 24.23 -21.66 23.38
C VAL A 843 24.17 -21.34 21.89
N ILE A 844 24.29 -22.38 21.06
CA ILE A 844 23.94 -22.36 19.64
C ILE A 844 22.79 -23.36 19.44
N TYR A 845 21.72 -22.94 18.77
CA TYR A 845 20.62 -23.81 18.37
C TYR A 845 20.74 -24.15 16.88
N PHE A 846 20.53 -25.41 16.50
CA PHE A 846 20.60 -25.91 15.13
C PHE A 846 19.29 -26.62 14.77
N SER A 847 18.60 -26.18 13.71
CA SER A 847 17.37 -26.85 13.22
C SER A 847 17.13 -26.67 11.73
N MET A 848 17.00 -27.79 11.00
CA MET A 848 16.61 -27.80 9.59
C MET A 848 15.09 -27.67 9.37
N GLY A 849 14.32 -27.37 10.42
CA GLY A 849 12.86 -27.19 10.34
C GLY A 849 12.07 -28.49 10.53
N SER A 850 10.84 -28.53 10.00
CA SER A 850 9.92 -29.67 10.13
C SER A 850 10.08 -30.73 9.03
N ASN A 851 10.33 -30.31 7.80
CA ASN A 851 10.22 -31.17 6.62
C ASN A 851 11.55 -31.86 6.29
N LEU A 852 12.65 -31.11 6.38
CA LEU A 852 14.01 -31.63 6.26
C LEU A 852 14.42 -32.24 7.61
N LYS A 853 14.91 -33.47 7.59
CA LYS A 853 15.28 -34.20 8.82
C LYS A 853 16.79 -34.33 8.90
N SER A 854 17.38 -33.87 10.00
CA SER A 854 18.84 -33.94 10.22
C SER A 854 19.37 -35.38 10.12
N LYS A 855 18.54 -36.41 10.41
CA LYS A 855 18.92 -37.82 10.23
C LYS A 855 19.17 -38.27 8.78
N GLU A 856 18.54 -37.61 7.81
CA GLU A 856 18.61 -37.93 6.37
C GLU A 856 19.89 -37.36 5.70
N LEU A 857 20.70 -36.59 6.43
CA LEU A 857 22.04 -36.18 6.00
C LEU A 857 22.97 -37.41 5.87
N PRO A 858 23.89 -37.46 4.88
CA PRO A 858 24.90 -38.51 4.76
C PRO A 858 25.78 -38.66 6.00
N ASP A 859 26.24 -39.88 6.31
CA ASP A 859 27.02 -40.16 7.52
C ASP A 859 28.35 -39.39 7.58
N GLU A 860 29.04 -39.24 6.45
CA GLU A 860 30.25 -38.41 6.32
C GLU A 860 29.99 -36.95 6.73
N LEU A 861 28.87 -36.38 6.26
CA LEU A 861 28.48 -35.01 6.58
C LEU A 861 27.99 -34.86 8.02
N LYS A 862 27.28 -35.85 8.57
CA LYS A 862 26.92 -35.87 10.01
C LYS A 862 28.17 -35.94 10.89
N ASN A 863 29.18 -36.72 10.51
CA ASN A 863 30.45 -36.79 11.22
C ASN A 863 31.24 -35.48 11.14
N GLY A 864 31.36 -34.86 9.96
CA GLY A 864 32.00 -33.55 9.80
C GLY A 864 31.28 -32.44 10.58
N LEU A 865 29.94 -32.45 10.60
CA LEU A 865 29.15 -31.54 11.44
C LEU A 865 29.37 -31.80 12.94
N LEU A 866 29.48 -33.06 13.38
CA LEU A 866 29.81 -33.38 14.78
C LEU A 866 31.23 -32.95 15.16
N GLU A 867 32.20 -33.03 14.27
CA GLU A 867 33.56 -32.51 14.50
C GLU A 867 33.55 -30.99 14.65
N VAL A 868 32.92 -30.29 13.69
CA VAL A 868 32.82 -28.82 13.69
C VAL A 868 32.06 -28.29 14.90
N LEU A 869 30.92 -28.88 15.25
CA LEU A 869 30.12 -28.48 16.41
C LEU A 869 30.78 -28.91 17.74
N GLY A 870 31.51 -30.04 17.75
CA GLY A 870 32.27 -30.53 18.90
C GLY A 870 33.52 -29.71 19.23
N GLY A 871 34.10 -29.03 18.24
CA GLY A 871 35.20 -28.09 18.44
C GLY A 871 34.81 -26.73 19.01
N LEU A 872 33.51 -26.46 19.20
CA LEU A 872 33.02 -25.18 19.73
C LEU A 872 33.09 -25.12 21.25
N GLN A 873 33.38 -23.94 21.78
CA GLN A 873 33.32 -23.67 23.23
C GLN A 873 31.87 -23.56 23.74
N GLN A 874 30.93 -23.30 22.83
CA GLN A 874 29.50 -23.15 23.07
C GLN A 874 28.81 -24.51 23.27
N THR A 875 27.74 -24.50 24.05
CA THR A 875 26.79 -25.62 24.11
C THR A 875 25.94 -25.60 22.84
N VAL A 876 25.79 -26.74 22.17
CA VAL A 876 24.99 -26.86 20.94
C VAL A 876 23.73 -27.67 21.21
N LEU A 877 22.56 -27.09 20.99
CA LEU A 877 21.27 -27.78 20.92
C LEU A 877 20.95 -28.11 19.46
N TRP A 878 21.03 -29.37 19.05
CA TRP A 878 20.71 -29.78 17.68
C TRP A 878 19.37 -30.53 17.63
N LYS A 879 18.41 -29.97 16.88
CA LYS A 879 17.17 -30.65 16.52
C LYS A 879 17.48 -31.80 15.55
N PHE A 880 17.28 -33.02 16.00
CA PHE A 880 17.61 -34.25 15.28
C PHE A 880 16.61 -35.33 15.68
N GLU A 881 16.06 -36.05 14.70
CA GLU A 881 14.81 -36.82 14.85
C GLU A 881 14.98 -38.16 15.60
N GLU A 882 16.23 -38.57 15.82
CA GLU A 882 16.63 -39.86 16.40
C GLU A 882 17.81 -39.68 17.37
N ASN A 883 18.09 -40.70 18.18
CA ASN A 883 19.18 -40.65 19.15
C ASN A 883 20.54 -40.86 18.47
N LEU A 884 21.31 -39.78 18.33
CA LEU A 884 22.66 -39.82 17.73
C LEU A 884 23.70 -40.35 18.75
N PRO A 885 24.31 -41.53 18.53
CA PRO A 885 25.37 -42.06 19.41
C PRO A 885 26.69 -41.29 19.23
N ASN A 886 27.63 -41.49 20.17
CA ASN A 886 29.01 -40.99 20.12
C ASN A 886 29.22 -39.47 19.92
N LYS A 887 28.17 -38.65 20.05
CA LYS A 887 28.23 -37.19 19.94
C LYS A 887 29.15 -36.54 20.99
N PRO A 888 29.78 -35.38 20.68
CA PRO A 888 30.59 -34.60 21.63
C PRO A 888 29.81 -34.15 22.87
N LYS A 889 30.53 -33.90 23.98
CA LYS A 889 29.93 -33.55 25.29
C LYS A 889 29.15 -32.24 25.30
N ASN A 890 29.47 -31.29 24.43
CA ASN A 890 28.78 -30.01 24.28
C ASN A 890 27.59 -30.09 23.30
N VAL A 891 27.40 -31.20 22.58
CA VAL A 891 26.32 -31.39 21.61
C VAL A 891 25.18 -32.18 22.24
N HIS A 892 24.04 -31.52 22.43
CA HIS A 892 22.82 -32.08 22.98
C HIS A 892 21.79 -32.25 21.86
N ILE A 893 21.18 -33.44 21.79
CA ILE A 893 20.18 -33.78 20.77
C ILE A 893 18.79 -33.57 21.35
N VAL A 894 17.92 -32.89 20.61
CA VAL A 894 16.50 -32.71 20.94
C VAL A 894 15.63 -33.19 19.77
N GLN A 895 14.70 -34.10 20.03
CA GLN A 895 13.82 -34.63 18.97
C GLN A 895 12.72 -33.63 18.59
N TRP A 896 12.22 -32.89 19.59
CA TRP A 896 11.38 -31.71 19.41
C TRP A 896 11.92 -30.57 20.28
N ALA A 897 11.84 -29.34 19.78
CA ALA A 897 12.42 -28.16 20.41
C ALA A 897 11.33 -27.10 20.68
N PRO A 898 11.20 -26.55 21.90
CA PRO A 898 10.34 -25.41 22.18
C PRO A 898 11.01 -24.13 21.63
N GLN A 899 10.95 -23.95 20.30
CA GLN A 899 11.79 -22.98 19.58
C GLN A 899 11.70 -21.55 20.13
N GLN A 900 10.49 -21.02 20.36
CA GLN A 900 10.30 -19.68 20.93
C GLN A 900 10.94 -19.53 22.32
N SER A 901 10.84 -20.56 23.18
CA SER A 901 11.47 -20.60 24.52
C SER A 901 13.00 -20.70 24.49
N ILE A 902 13.56 -21.31 23.45
CA ILE A 902 15.01 -21.35 23.20
C ILE A 902 15.49 -19.99 22.67
N LEU A 903 14.77 -19.40 21.71
CA LEU A 903 15.11 -18.11 21.11
C LEU A 903 15.00 -16.94 22.11
N ALA A 904 14.06 -17.00 23.04
CA ALA A 904 13.90 -16.03 24.12
C ALA A 904 14.95 -16.17 25.25
N HIS A 905 15.77 -17.23 25.27
CA HIS A 905 16.68 -17.49 26.39
C HIS A 905 17.97 -16.67 26.29
N HIS A 906 18.30 -15.94 27.36
CA HIS A 906 19.41 -15.00 27.44
C HIS A 906 20.80 -15.56 27.09
N ASN A 907 21.04 -16.87 27.27
CA ASN A 907 22.31 -17.50 26.90
C ASN A 907 22.38 -17.92 25.42
N LEU A 908 21.29 -17.88 24.65
CA LEU A 908 21.36 -18.16 23.23
C LEU A 908 22.15 -17.06 22.49
N LYS A 909 23.18 -17.46 21.76
CA LYS A 909 23.95 -16.56 20.90
C LYS A 909 23.54 -16.65 19.44
N LEU A 910 23.30 -17.85 18.91
CA LEU A 910 23.20 -18.08 17.47
C LEU A 910 22.17 -19.16 17.14
N PHE A 911 21.38 -18.94 16.09
CA PHE A 911 20.49 -19.95 15.52
C PHE A 911 20.95 -20.32 14.10
N VAL A 912 21.39 -21.57 13.93
CA VAL A 912 21.68 -22.19 12.64
C VAL A 912 20.38 -22.81 12.13
N THR A 913 19.88 -22.34 10.98
CA THR A 913 18.51 -22.64 10.52
C THR A 913 18.43 -22.84 9.01
N HIS A 914 17.48 -23.67 8.55
CA HIS A 914 17.11 -23.74 7.13
C HIS A 914 16.55 -22.42 6.54
N GLY A 915 16.12 -21.48 7.39
CA GLY A 915 15.68 -20.14 6.93
C GLY A 915 14.22 -20.02 6.49
N GLY A 916 13.35 -21.00 6.80
CA GLY A 916 11.92 -20.86 6.58
C GLY A 916 11.32 -19.68 7.37
N LEU A 917 10.38 -18.96 6.76
CA LEU A 917 9.89 -17.65 7.19
C LEU A 917 9.47 -17.56 8.68
N LEU A 918 8.86 -18.59 9.27
CA LEU A 918 8.48 -18.58 10.70
C LEU A 918 9.72 -18.52 11.60
N SER A 919 10.71 -19.36 11.33
CA SER A 919 11.98 -19.38 12.08
C SER A 919 12.77 -18.08 11.93
N LEU A 920 12.69 -17.43 10.77
CA LEU A 920 13.27 -16.09 10.57
C LEU A 920 12.51 -15.02 11.39
N THR A 921 11.17 -15.09 11.39
CA THR A 921 10.31 -14.14 12.13
C THR A 921 10.51 -14.26 13.64
N GLU A 922 10.56 -15.48 14.17
CA GLU A 922 10.87 -15.74 15.58
C GLU A 922 12.28 -15.26 15.95
N ALA A 923 13.30 -15.53 15.12
CA ALA A 923 14.65 -15.07 15.38
C ALA A 923 14.76 -13.53 15.41
N VAL A 924 14.08 -12.83 14.50
CA VAL A 924 14.00 -11.36 14.51
C VAL A 924 13.22 -10.85 15.72
N HIS A 925 12.10 -11.49 16.08
CA HIS A 925 11.32 -11.13 17.28
C HIS A 925 12.20 -11.16 18.55
N PHE A 926 13.09 -12.16 18.71
CA PHE A 926 13.99 -12.26 19.86
C PHE A 926 15.37 -11.61 19.67
N GLY A 927 15.65 -10.98 18.52
CA GLY A 927 16.92 -10.30 18.25
C GLY A 927 18.13 -11.25 18.15
N VAL A 928 17.91 -12.47 17.67
CA VAL A 928 18.90 -13.55 17.54
C VAL A 928 19.53 -13.53 16.14
N PRO A 929 20.87 -13.43 16.02
CA PRO A 929 21.55 -13.53 14.72
C PRO A 929 21.55 -14.97 14.19
N LEU A 930 21.76 -15.12 12.88
CA LEU A 930 21.57 -16.40 12.17
C LEU A 930 22.80 -16.89 11.40
N ILE A 931 22.88 -18.21 11.21
CA ILE A 931 23.47 -18.78 9.99
C ILE A 931 22.34 -19.52 9.27
N VAL A 932 22.15 -19.22 7.99
CA VAL A 932 21.05 -19.76 7.19
C VAL A 932 21.57 -20.76 6.17
N ILE A 933 21.00 -21.97 6.16
CA ILE A 933 21.31 -23.07 5.26
C ILE A 933 20.09 -23.34 4.36
N PRO A 934 19.85 -22.50 3.33
CA PRO A 934 18.65 -22.60 2.50
C PRO A 934 18.72 -23.83 1.58
N VAL A 935 17.55 -24.44 1.33
CA VAL A 935 17.42 -25.69 0.56
C VAL A 935 16.38 -25.58 -0.56
N PHE A 936 15.22 -24.97 -0.30
CA PHE A 936 14.16 -24.80 -1.30
C PHE A 936 13.27 -23.57 -1.07
N ALA A 937 12.56 -23.15 -2.13
CA ALA A 937 11.59 -22.05 -2.10
C ALA A 937 12.13 -20.74 -1.48
N ASP A 938 11.32 -20.07 -0.65
CA ASP A 938 11.57 -18.75 -0.05
C ASP A 938 12.85 -18.68 0.78
N GLN A 939 13.36 -19.82 1.26
CA GLN A 939 14.55 -19.93 2.10
C GLN A 939 15.77 -19.20 1.49
N PHE A 940 15.96 -19.27 0.17
CA PHE A 940 17.07 -18.59 -0.51
C PHE A 940 16.94 -17.06 -0.46
N LEU A 941 15.71 -16.54 -0.62
CA LEU A 941 15.42 -15.11 -0.50
C LEU A 941 15.61 -14.65 0.95
N ASN A 942 15.05 -15.39 1.91
CA ASN A 942 15.16 -15.15 3.34
C ASN A 942 16.63 -15.09 3.80
N ALA A 943 17.45 -16.07 3.39
CA ALA A 943 18.89 -16.12 3.68
C ALA A 943 19.64 -14.89 3.12
N ASN A 944 19.36 -14.53 1.86
CA ASN A 944 20.03 -13.43 1.19
C ASN A 944 19.58 -12.06 1.75
N GLN A 945 18.32 -11.89 2.13
CA GLN A 945 17.80 -10.70 2.80
C GLN A 945 18.41 -10.52 4.19
N ALA A 946 18.43 -11.58 5.01
CA ALA A 946 19.01 -11.54 6.37
C ALA A 946 20.52 -11.23 6.34
N ARG A 947 21.25 -11.77 5.35
CA ARG A 947 22.66 -11.43 5.09
C ARG A 947 22.83 -9.99 4.62
N ASN A 948 22.01 -9.53 3.67
CA ASN A 948 22.05 -8.13 3.20
C ASN A 948 21.72 -7.12 4.32
N LYS A 949 20.81 -7.49 5.23
CA LYS A 949 20.50 -6.72 6.45
C LYS A 949 21.53 -6.91 7.57
N GLY A 950 22.59 -7.69 7.37
CA GLY A 950 23.78 -7.75 8.24
C GLY A 950 23.62 -8.48 9.57
N PHE A 951 22.54 -9.24 9.78
CA PHE A 951 22.31 -10.03 11.00
C PHE A 951 22.47 -11.55 10.80
N ALA A 952 22.84 -11.97 9.59
CA ALA A 952 23.03 -13.38 9.26
C ALA A 952 24.18 -13.62 8.29
N GLU A 953 24.62 -14.87 8.21
CA GLU A 953 25.37 -15.42 7.06
C GLU A 953 24.55 -16.49 6.34
N ARG A 954 24.90 -16.77 5.07
CA ARG A 954 24.34 -17.88 4.29
C ARG A 954 25.42 -18.91 4.03
N VAL A 955 25.08 -20.19 4.17
CA VAL A 955 25.91 -21.34 3.83
C VAL A 955 25.12 -22.30 2.95
N ASP A 956 25.64 -22.69 1.80
CA ASP A 956 24.90 -23.56 0.86
C ASP A 956 24.99 -25.04 1.25
N LEU A 957 23.84 -25.73 1.24
CA LEU A 957 23.75 -27.17 1.44
C LEU A 957 24.59 -27.90 0.38
N SER A 958 25.58 -28.66 0.82
CA SER A 958 26.55 -29.34 -0.04
C SER A 958 27.34 -30.40 0.75
N TYR A 959 28.09 -31.26 0.05
CA TYR A 959 29.08 -32.18 0.67
C TYR A 959 30.29 -31.47 1.33
N ASN A 960 30.33 -30.13 1.33
CA ASN A 960 31.28 -29.32 2.11
C ASN A 960 30.58 -28.38 3.11
N LEU A 961 29.30 -28.66 3.45
CA LEU A 961 28.53 -27.89 4.41
C LEU A 961 29.22 -27.84 5.78
N ASP A 962 29.91 -28.90 6.20
CA ASP A 962 30.75 -28.94 7.40
C ASP A 962 31.79 -27.80 7.42
N LYS A 963 32.65 -27.73 6.40
CA LYS A 963 33.75 -26.76 6.29
C LYS A 963 33.20 -25.34 6.10
N ASN A 964 32.19 -25.19 5.26
CA ASN A 964 31.58 -23.90 4.97
C ASN A 964 30.82 -23.35 6.19
N LEU A 965 30.15 -24.22 6.96
CA LEU A 965 29.53 -23.86 8.23
C LEU A 965 30.58 -23.49 9.27
N LYS A 966 31.73 -24.18 9.34
CA LYS A 966 32.83 -23.77 10.22
C LYS A 966 33.30 -22.34 9.90
N VAL A 967 33.52 -22.01 8.64
CA VAL A 967 33.92 -20.64 8.24
C VAL A 967 32.86 -19.60 8.64
N ALA A 968 31.57 -19.91 8.47
CA ALA A 968 30.48 -19.03 8.90
C ALA A 968 30.37 -18.91 10.43
N LEU A 969 30.56 -20.01 11.18
CA LEU A 969 30.60 -20.02 12.64
C LEU A 969 31.76 -19.18 13.18
N ASP A 970 32.98 -19.40 12.68
CA ASP A 970 34.18 -18.65 13.08
C ASP A 970 33.98 -17.14 12.83
N LYS A 971 33.36 -16.77 11.69
CA LYS A 971 33.00 -15.39 11.34
C LYS A 971 31.95 -14.79 12.28
N VAL A 972 30.79 -15.45 12.45
CA VAL A 972 29.65 -14.92 13.22
C VAL A 972 29.93 -14.91 14.73
N LEU A 973 30.71 -15.87 15.24
CA LEU A 973 31.13 -15.91 16.64
C LEU A 973 32.29 -14.93 16.93
N GLY A 974 33.19 -14.69 15.96
CA GLY A 974 34.24 -13.67 16.07
C GLY A 974 33.69 -12.25 16.08
N ASP A 975 32.85 -11.91 15.10
CA ASP A 975 32.17 -10.60 14.96
C ASP A 975 30.86 -10.52 15.79
N PHE A 976 30.66 -11.38 16.80
CA PHE A 976 29.35 -11.60 17.44
C PHE A 976 28.62 -10.34 17.92
N SER A 977 29.36 -9.37 18.46
CA SER A 977 28.80 -8.09 18.93
C SER A 977 28.09 -7.32 17.82
N LYS A 978 28.63 -7.35 16.60
CA LYS A 978 28.08 -6.69 15.39
C LYS A 978 26.83 -7.41 14.89
N TYR A 979 26.87 -8.74 14.76
CA TYR A 979 25.70 -9.53 14.35
C TYR A 979 24.56 -9.42 15.39
N SER A 980 24.86 -9.50 16.70
CA SER A 980 23.86 -9.35 17.75
C SER A 980 23.30 -7.93 17.83
N ALA A 981 24.13 -6.89 17.71
CA ALA A 981 23.65 -5.51 17.67
C ALA A 981 22.70 -5.28 16.47
N ARG A 982 23.05 -5.80 15.29
CA ARG A 982 22.22 -5.67 14.10
C ARG A 982 20.93 -6.50 14.17
N ALA A 983 20.98 -7.70 14.73
CA ALA A 983 19.77 -8.49 15.00
C ALA A 983 18.81 -7.76 15.97
N LYS A 984 19.34 -7.13 17.02
CA LYS A 984 18.58 -6.31 17.97
C LYS A 984 18.02 -5.02 17.36
N GLU A 985 18.74 -4.38 16.44
CA GLU A 985 18.23 -3.21 15.70
C GLU A 985 17.04 -3.59 14.78
N VAL A 986 17.15 -4.71 14.06
CA VAL A 986 16.06 -5.24 13.23
C VAL A 986 14.88 -5.72 14.11
N SER A 987 15.16 -6.29 15.28
CA SER A 987 14.15 -6.64 16.30
C SER A 987 13.41 -5.40 16.81
N ALA A 988 14.12 -4.33 17.15
CA ALA A 988 13.52 -3.08 17.60
C ALA A 988 12.60 -2.47 16.52
N ALA A 989 13.04 -2.44 15.25
CA ALA A 989 12.21 -2.01 14.12
C ALA A 989 11.02 -2.95 13.83
N TYR A 990 11.14 -4.24 14.15
CA TYR A 990 10.03 -5.20 14.06
C TYR A 990 8.98 -4.98 15.17
N HIS A 991 9.40 -4.68 16.40
CA HIS A 991 8.50 -4.42 17.53
C HIS A 991 7.89 -3.01 17.52
N ASP A 992 8.60 -2.02 17.00
CA ASP A 992 8.13 -0.63 16.86
C ASP A 992 7.14 -0.50 15.69
N ASN A 993 5.94 -1.01 15.91
CA ASN A 993 4.80 -0.97 14.99
C ASN A 993 3.56 -0.36 15.68
N PRO A 994 2.66 0.33 14.95
CA PRO A 994 1.51 1.03 15.53
C PRO A 994 0.43 0.08 16.09
N MET A 995 0.55 -1.23 15.84
CA MET A 995 -0.28 -2.29 16.40
C MET A 995 0.56 -3.56 16.62
N LYS A 996 0.23 -4.35 17.65
CA LYS A 996 0.71 -5.74 17.75
C LYS A 996 0.07 -6.60 16.65
N PRO A 997 0.78 -7.60 16.08
CA PRO A 997 0.28 -8.43 14.98
C PRO A 997 -1.08 -9.11 15.22
N GLY A 998 -1.34 -9.65 16.41
CA GLY A 998 -2.63 -10.28 16.74
C GLY A 998 -3.80 -9.29 16.80
N VAL A 999 -3.55 -8.06 17.27
CA VAL A 999 -4.55 -6.98 17.29
C VAL A 999 -4.84 -6.48 15.87
N ALA A 1000 -3.82 -6.41 15.02
CA ALA A 1000 -3.97 -6.06 13.60
C ALA A 1000 -4.79 -7.11 12.83
N LEU A 1001 -4.53 -8.41 13.07
CA LEU A 1001 -5.33 -9.52 12.53
C LEU A 1001 -6.82 -9.34 12.86
N ASN A 1002 -7.17 -9.20 14.14
CA ASN A 1002 -8.56 -9.08 14.56
C ASN A 1002 -9.21 -7.81 13.97
N PHE A 1003 -8.55 -6.64 14.08
CA PHE A 1003 -9.05 -5.38 13.53
C PHE A 1003 -9.38 -5.47 12.04
N TRP A 1004 -8.51 -6.04 11.20
CA TRP A 1004 -8.75 -6.09 9.75
C TRP A 1004 -9.84 -7.09 9.36
N VAL A 1005 -10.01 -8.16 10.13
CA VAL A 1005 -11.11 -9.12 9.96
C VAL A 1005 -12.45 -8.47 10.32
N GLU A 1006 -12.54 -7.80 11.47
CA GLU A 1006 -13.73 -7.04 11.88
C GLU A 1006 -14.06 -5.90 10.90
N HIS A 1007 -13.05 -5.15 10.44
CA HIS A 1007 -13.20 -4.03 9.51
C HIS A 1007 -13.84 -4.47 8.18
N VAL A 1008 -13.49 -5.66 7.69
CA VAL A 1008 -14.14 -6.26 6.51
C VAL A 1008 -15.63 -6.50 6.76
N VAL A 1009 -16.03 -6.96 7.95
CA VAL A 1009 -17.44 -7.13 8.31
C VAL A 1009 -18.13 -5.77 8.45
N ARG A 1010 -17.60 -4.85 9.28
CA ARG A 1010 -18.14 -3.50 9.54
C ARG A 1010 -18.41 -2.71 8.24
N THR A 1011 -17.46 -2.74 7.31
CA THR A 1011 -17.56 -1.98 6.04
C THR A 1011 -18.31 -2.72 4.93
N ARG A 1012 -18.67 -3.99 5.17
CA ARG A 1012 -19.30 -4.95 4.24
C ARG A 1012 -18.44 -5.24 3.01
N GLY A 1013 -17.33 -5.93 3.23
CA GLY A 1013 -16.38 -6.41 2.22
C GLY A 1013 -15.21 -5.47 1.90
N ALA A 1014 -14.93 -4.48 2.76
CA ALA A 1014 -13.90 -3.46 2.56
C ALA A 1014 -13.78 -2.90 1.12
N PRO A 1015 -14.89 -2.58 0.41
CA PRO A 1015 -14.86 -2.30 -1.03
C PRO A 1015 -14.10 -1.02 -1.42
N HIS A 1016 -13.73 -0.20 -0.43
CA HIS A 1016 -12.93 1.01 -0.61
C HIS A 1016 -11.42 0.72 -0.62
N LEU A 1017 -10.96 -0.43 -0.13
CA LEU A 1017 -9.55 -0.85 -0.15
C LEU A 1017 -9.15 -1.59 -1.45
N ARG A 1018 -10.12 -2.01 -2.26
CA ARG A 1018 -9.90 -2.81 -3.47
C ARG A 1018 -9.21 -1.99 -4.57
N SER A 1019 -8.06 -2.48 -5.03
CA SER A 1019 -7.33 -1.87 -6.14
C SER A 1019 -8.14 -1.83 -7.43
N VAL A 1020 -8.10 -0.71 -8.14
CA VAL A 1020 -8.75 -0.56 -9.45
C VAL A 1020 -7.98 -1.29 -10.56
N ALA A 1021 -6.73 -1.70 -10.31
CA ALA A 1021 -5.93 -2.51 -11.23
C ALA A 1021 -6.64 -3.82 -11.62
N LEU A 1022 -7.42 -4.42 -10.70
CA LEU A 1022 -8.23 -5.63 -10.96
C LEU A 1022 -9.30 -5.44 -12.05
N GLN A 1023 -9.65 -4.19 -12.39
CA GLN A 1023 -10.60 -3.86 -13.46
C GLN A 1023 -9.91 -3.60 -14.82
N VAL A 1024 -8.57 -3.59 -14.85
CA VAL A 1024 -7.76 -3.26 -16.04
C VAL A 1024 -6.96 -4.49 -16.46
N PRO A 1025 -7.20 -5.06 -17.66
CA PRO A 1025 -6.50 -6.27 -18.11
C PRO A 1025 -4.97 -6.13 -18.12
N LEU A 1026 -4.25 -7.20 -17.79
CA LEU A 1026 -2.79 -7.21 -17.65
C LEU A 1026 -2.05 -6.64 -18.87
N TYR A 1027 -2.52 -6.90 -20.09
CA TYR A 1027 -1.90 -6.35 -21.31
C TYR A 1027 -1.99 -4.82 -21.41
N GLN A 1028 -2.97 -4.19 -20.75
CA GLN A 1028 -3.12 -2.74 -20.63
C GLN A 1028 -2.25 -2.19 -19.49
N GLN A 1029 -2.17 -2.90 -18.36
CA GLN A 1029 -1.27 -2.57 -17.24
C GLN A 1029 0.21 -2.57 -17.70
N ALA A 1030 0.58 -3.49 -18.58
CA ALA A 1030 1.91 -3.64 -19.16
C ALA A 1030 2.11 -2.87 -20.50
N TYR A 1031 1.16 -2.00 -20.89
CA TYR A 1031 1.19 -1.17 -22.10
C TYR A 1031 1.41 -1.91 -23.44
N LEU A 1032 1.14 -3.21 -23.51
CA LEU A 1032 1.39 -4.03 -24.70
C LEU A 1032 0.52 -3.60 -25.89
N ASP A 1033 -0.67 -3.04 -25.63
CA ASP A 1033 -1.54 -2.47 -26.65
C ASP A 1033 -1.05 -1.10 -27.17
N LEU A 1034 -0.53 -0.24 -26.29
CA LEU A 1034 0.15 1.00 -26.68
C LEU A 1034 1.38 0.69 -27.55
N LEU A 1035 2.19 -0.29 -27.13
CA LEU A 1035 3.35 -0.76 -27.89
C LEU A 1035 2.95 -1.34 -29.25
N ALA A 1036 1.87 -2.13 -29.33
CA ALA A 1036 1.37 -2.66 -30.61
C ALA A 1036 0.96 -1.52 -31.57
N VAL A 1037 0.34 -0.45 -31.08
CA VAL A 1037 0.00 0.73 -31.89
C VAL A 1037 1.26 1.48 -32.36
N ILE A 1038 2.27 1.66 -31.49
CA ILE A 1038 3.56 2.28 -31.85
C ILE A 1038 4.30 1.46 -32.92
N LEU A 1039 4.32 0.13 -32.79
CA LEU A 1039 4.91 -0.78 -33.77
C LEU A 1039 4.16 -0.74 -35.11
N ALA A 1040 2.82 -0.75 -35.09
CA ALA A 1040 2.00 -0.63 -36.29
C ALA A 1040 2.22 0.72 -37.00
N ALA A 1041 2.24 1.82 -36.26
CA ALA A 1041 2.55 3.15 -36.80
C ALA A 1041 3.96 3.21 -37.39
N THR A 1042 4.95 2.61 -36.73
CA THR A 1042 6.34 2.50 -37.22
C THR A 1042 6.41 1.73 -38.53
N VAL A 1043 5.68 0.60 -38.65
CA VAL A 1043 5.59 -0.16 -39.90
C VAL A 1043 4.93 0.66 -41.01
N VAL A 1044 3.84 1.40 -40.73
CA VAL A 1044 3.20 2.29 -41.70
C VAL A 1044 4.16 3.40 -42.16
N ILE A 1045 4.89 4.05 -41.23
CA ILE A 1045 5.90 5.07 -41.56
C ILE A 1045 7.00 4.47 -42.45
N LEU A 1046 7.52 3.29 -42.12
CA LEU A 1046 8.55 2.61 -42.92
C LEU A 1046 8.03 2.23 -44.32
N LEU A 1047 6.76 1.87 -44.47
CA LEU A 1047 6.11 1.62 -45.77
C LEU A 1047 5.92 2.92 -46.57
N VAL A 1048 5.52 4.02 -45.93
CA VAL A 1048 5.39 5.35 -46.55
C VAL A 1048 6.76 5.88 -46.99
N VAL A 1049 7.78 5.83 -46.14
CA VAL A 1049 9.16 6.21 -46.47
C VAL A 1049 9.70 5.35 -47.62
N ARG A 1050 9.49 4.03 -47.58
CA ARG A 1050 9.84 3.13 -48.70
C ARG A 1050 9.10 3.51 -50.00
N LYS A 1051 7.84 3.92 -49.92
CA LYS A 1051 7.05 4.38 -51.08
C LYS A 1051 7.61 5.70 -51.63
N ILE A 1052 7.90 6.67 -50.78
CA ILE A 1052 8.52 7.96 -51.15
C ILE A 1052 9.88 7.71 -51.83
N ILE A 1053 10.77 6.92 -51.22
CA ILE A 1053 12.07 6.55 -51.81
C ILE A 1053 11.88 5.86 -53.17
N SER A 1054 10.87 4.99 -53.33
CA SER A 1054 10.58 4.35 -54.63
C SER A 1054 10.10 5.35 -55.70
N LEU A 1055 9.37 6.40 -55.31
CA LEU A 1055 8.91 7.44 -56.23
C LEU A 1055 10.04 8.40 -56.63
N LEU A 1056 10.94 8.72 -55.69
CA LEU A 1056 12.12 9.56 -55.94
C LEU A 1056 13.15 8.83 -56.82
N THR A 1057 13.46 7.56 -56.53
CA THR A 1057 14.43 6.77 -57.31
C THR A 1057 13.96 6.51 -58.76
N VAL A 1058 12.65 6.38 -58.99
CA VAL A 1058 12.07 6.23 -60.35
C VAL A 1058 12.21 7.50 -61.21
N LYS A 1059 12.33 8.70 -60.62
CA LYS A 1059 12.56 9.94 -61.41
C LYS A 1059 13.98 10.01 -61.99
N ASN A 1060 15.00 9.55 -61.27
CA ASN A 1060 16.40 9.67 -61.72
C ASN A 1060 16.74 8.79 -62.93
N THR A 1061 15.98 7.72 -63.21
CA THR A 1061 16.20 6.84 -64.37
C THR A 1061 15.80 7.44 -65.72
N LYS A 1062 15.20 8.65 -65.75
CA LYS A 1062 14.83 9.35 -67.00
C LYS A 1062 15.81 10.46 -67.46
N LEU A 1063 16.89 10.74 -66.71
CA LEU A 1063 17.86 11.80 -67.04
C LEU A 1063 19.25 11.30 -67.44
N LYS A 1064 19.39 10.01 -67.77
CA LYS A 1064 20.59 9.45 -68.43
C LYS A 1064 20.21 8.58 -69.63
N LYS A 1065 19.67 9.22 -70.67
CA LYS A 1065 19.59 8.68 -72.04
C LYS A 1065 19.31 9.79 -73.07
N ASN A 1066 20.33 10.62 -73.30
CA ASN A 1066 20.75 11.08 -74.62
C ASN A 1066 22.20 10.61 -74.77
#